data_AF-A0AAD5RF03-F1
#
_entry.id   AF-A0AAD5RF03-F1
#
_cell.length_a   1.000
_cell.length_b   1.000
_cell.length_c   1.000
_cell.angle_alpha   90.00
_cell.angle_beta   90.00
_cell.angle_gamma   90.00
#
_symmetry.space_group_name_H-M   'P 1'
#
loop_
_entity.id
_entity.type
_entity.pdbx_description
1 polymer ?
#
loop_
_entity_poly.entity_id
_entity_poly.type
_entity_poly.pdbx_seq_one_letter_code
_entity_poly.pdbx_strand_id
1 'polypeptide(L)'
;MATDSEGLYASLKAVVSAVRSNSNLQAMLHENRAYQTLAVLLEDKANLLNSHILHMVFSMAGTLDTAREIAMIPNSQAFEDLLCDLDVWAKAPEEQHKLLYEHFYELMTDHQRENLAIVRRSPLLSRLLFTLFDRPHLLWSTNDIVFNLISAVVQPQCDNRSMLKLGQAIAATLPTAADDLAQESQLPFHIAELHNTLLANRKTDEGKPSALYMVYIRNRLLNMVANFLSHSSPALNQHMTDQIARVLGFDWIYCLLSPGVHSGTVFLALRILLAMLAHQHLLAKFREGTSNGGWLADADSVVRNRAAVVLGFFRFCTWWSATCLYGHVGCACWAACKGSSICENFNVEQIWTHVFGLSLNSSVYEAIRSADFCYDALVPLLAMVRACIYSGSETIEDWTVEYPSAVIQMITFLYQNSPNFYAMAHSEEFVLAMFSSLIQDTSATATRSESTDRSTVGSPDIEKVQRVLALPSVRGVLDFMKKLFCDDFQVAPGGRVESLLDVITESVSENGYARKFQVVMLTALIHGIFDHLISTDLLVSSSLPSNVPPQPLSQVGINISYVALRSVDCLWNGLLVGEALNLLQLLYSIYGIASRKENKEINLDSLTSSIMRCVFVYPESAYRKCKSANVSVGHIVFCGNEALYILVVK
;
A
#
# COMPACT_ATOMS: atom_id res chain seq x y z
N MET A 1 -45.27 38.86 11.38
CA MET A 1 -44.44 37.63 11.44
C MET A 1 -44.10 37.35 12.90
N ALA A 2 -43.93 36.08 13.29
CA ALA A 2 -43.59 35.73 14.66
C ALA A 2 -42.28 36.42 15.12
N THR A 3 -42.31 36.93 16.35
CA THR A 3 -41.20 37.62 17.02
C THR A 3 -40.58 36.78 18.14
N ASP A 4 -41.28 35.73 18.57
CA ASP A 4 -40.93 34.83 19.66
C ASP A 4 -41.19 33.36 19.26
N SER A 5 -40.65 32.44 20.05
CA SER A 5 -40.80 31.00 19.82
C SER A 5 -42.24 30.52 20.00
N GLU A 6 -43.01 31.13 20.91
CA GLU A 6 -44.42 30.81 21.14
C GLU A 6 -45.29 31.21 19.94
N GLY A 7 -45.10 32.42 19.40
CA GLY A 7 -45.81 32.87 18.20
C GLY A 7 -45.46 32.04 16.97
N LEU A 8 -44.20 31.61 16.83
CA LEU A 8 -43.77 30.72 15.75
C LEU A 8 -44.43 29.34 15.89
N TYR A 9 -44.43 28.77 17.10
CA TYR A 9 -45.10 27.49 17.39
C TYR A 9 -46.61 27.56 17.13
N ALA A 10 -47.30 28.61 17.60
CA ALA A 10 -48.73 28.78 17.38
C ALA A 10 -49.08 28.90 15.89
N SER A 11 -48.27 29.65 15.13
CA SER A 11 -48.43 29.81 13.68
C SER A 11 -48.24 28.47 12.96
N LEU A 12 -47.17 27.74 13.29
CA LEU A 12 -46.88 26.45 12.70
C LEU A 12 -47.96 25.42 13.05
N LYS A 13 -48.43 25.40 14.31
CA LYS A 13 -49.53 24.54 14.76
C LYS A 13 -50.81 24.81 13.98
N ALA A 14 -51.16 26.08 13.73
CA ALA A 14 -52.32 26.44 12.93
C ALA A 14 -52.21 25.90 11.50
N VAL A 15 -51.03 26.02 10.87
CA VAL A 15 -50.76 25.45 9.54
C VAL A 15 -50.87 23.93 9.56
N VAL A 16 -50.24 23.25 10.52
CA VAL A 16 -50.30 21.79 10.66
C VAL A 16 -51.72 21.31 10.86
N SER A 17 -52.51 21.96 11.72
CA SER A 17 -53.92 21.64 11.92
C SER A 17 -54.76 21.86 10.67
N ALA A 18 -54.53 22.94 9.91
CA ALA A 18 -55.22 23.21 8.65
C ALA A 18 -54.90 22.17 7.57
N VAL A 19 -53.62 21.80 7.42
CA VAL A 19 -53.17 20.80 6.44
C VAL A 19 -53.68 19.41 6.81
N ARG A 20 -53.65 19.02 8.09
CA ARG A 20 -54.16 17.72 8.55
C ARG A 20 -55.69 17.59 8.43
N SER A 21 -56.43 18.69 8.51
CA SER A 21 -57.90 18.67 8.46
C SER A 21 -58.48 18.81 7.03
N ASN A 22 -57.69 19.29 6.07
CA ASN A 22 -58.16 19.57 4.71
C ASN A 22 -57.20 19.03 3.64
N SER A 23 -57.60 17.93 2.99
CA SER A 23 -56.84 17.29 1.92
C SER A 23 -56.60 18.19 0.70
N ASN A 24 -57.51 19.12 0.40
CA ASN A 24 -57.32 20.06 -0.71
C ASN A 24 -56.21 21.06 -0.41
N LEU A 25 -56.10 21.52 0.85
CA LEU A 25 -54.97 22.36 1.26
C LEU A 25 -53.66 21.58 1.21
N GLN A 26 -53.65 20.32 1.65
CA GLN A 26 -52.48 19.47 1.52
C GLN A 26 -52.03 19.32 0.06
N ALA A 27 -52.94 19.03 -0.87
CA ALA A 27 -52.65 18.96 -2.30
C ALA A 27 -52.11 20.28 -2.85
N MET A 28 -52.73 21.41 -2.49
CA MET A 28 -52.26 22.74 -2.89
C MET A 28 -50.86 23.07 -2.37
N LEU A 29 -50.51 22.68 -1.14
CA LEU A 29 -49.17 22.87 -0.59
C LEU A 29 -48.13 22.05 -1.36
N HIS A 30 -48.49 20.82 -1.76
CA HIS A 30 -47.64 19.96 -2.56
C HIS A 30 -47.39 20.52 -3.96
N GLU A 31 -48.47 20.86 -4.69
CA GLU A 31 -48.40 21.37 -6.06
C GLU A 31 -47.59 22.66 -6.16
N ASN A 32 -47.70 23.56 -5.18
CA ASN A 32 -47.01 24.84 -5.18
C ASN A 32 -45.62 24.81 -4.52
N ARG A 33 -45.14 23.64 -4.07
CA ARG A 33 -43.91 23.51 -3.27
C ARG A 33 -43.84 24.45 -2.07
N ALA A 34 -44.98 24.65 -1.40
CA ALA A 34 -45.10 25.60 -0.29
C ALA A 34 -44.22 25.22 0.91
N TYR A 35 -43.85 23.95 1.07
CA TYR A 35 -42.92 23.49 2.10
C TYR A 35 -41.53 24.10 1.95
N GLN A 36 -41.06 24.39 0.73
CA GLN A 36 -39.79 25.10 0.50
C GLN A 36 -39.87 26.55 0.98
N THR A 37 -41.01 27.21 0.74
CA THR A 37 -41.23 28.56 1.26
C THR A 37 -41.24 28.55 2.79
N LEU A 38 -41.87 27.55 3.40
CA LEU A 38 -41.87 27.39 4.84
C LEU A 38 -40.47 27.11 5.39
N ALA A 39 -39.62 26.35 4.68
CA ALA A 39 -38.23 26.12 5.03
C ALA A 39 -37.43 27.43 5.10
N VAL A 40 -37.54 28.28 4.08
CA VAL A 40 -36.90 29.61 4.05
C VAL A 40 -37.39 30.48 5.21
N LEU A 41 -38.69 30.47 5.50
CA LEU A 41 -39.25 31.22 6.62
C LEU A 41 -38.77 30.71 7.99
N LEU A 42 -38.53 29.41 8.12
CA LEU A 42 -37.96 28.82 9.34
C LEU A 42 -36.46 29.12 9.46
N GLU A 43 -35.71 29.13 8.36
CA GLU A 43 -34.29 29.50 8.31
C GLU A 43 -34.08 30.96 8.77
N ASP A 44 -34.92 31.89 8.29
CA ASP A 44 -34.95 33.30 8.75
C ASP A 44 -35.22 33.43 10.26
N LYS A 45 -35.86 32.42 10.85
CA LYS A 45 -36.23 32.34 12.26
C LYS A 45 -35.46 31.26 13.01
N ALA A 46 -34.30 30.83 12.51
CA ALA A 46 -33.54 29.72 13.07
C ALA A 46 -33.19 29.90 14.56
N ASN A 47 -33.02 31.14 15.03
CA ASN A 47 -32.74 31.46 16.44
C ASN A 47 -33.93 31.18 17.39
N LEU A 48 -35.15 31.03 16.86
CA LEU A 48 -36.36 30.75 17.63
C LEU A 48 -36.66 29.24 17.70
N LEU A 49 -35.91 28.42 16.95
CA LEU A 49 -36.13 26.97 16.86
C LEU A 49 -35.78 26.29 18.18
N ASN A 50 -36.68 25.42 18.62
CA ASN A 50 -36.53 24.61 19.81
C ASN A 50 -37.19 23.23 19.60
N SER A 51 -37.15 22.38 20.62
CA SER A 51 -37.70 21.02 20.55
C SER A 51 -39.19 21.00 20.19
N HIS A 52 -40.01 21.92 20.72
CA HIS A 52 -41.45 21.98 20.43
C HIS A 52 -41.74 22.29 18.97
N ILE A 53 -40.95 23.18 18.35
CA ILE A 53 -41.07 23.50 16.92
C ILE A 53 -40.62 22.31 16.09
N LEU A 54 -39.50 21.65 16.44
CA LEU A 54 -39.04 20.44 15.78
C LEU A 54 -40.09 19.32 15.80
N HIS A 55 -40.71 19.04 16.96
CA HIS A 55 -41.81 18.08 17.05
C HIS A 55 -43.03 18.47 16.21
N MET A 56 -43.31 19.76 16.07
CA MET A 56 -44.38 20.23 15.18
C MET A 56 -44.03 20.01 13.71
N VAL A 57 -42.77 20.18 13.31
CA VAL A 57 -42.31 19.85 11.95
C VAL A 57 -42.35 18.34 11.71
N PHE A 58 -41.99 17.49 12.68
CA PHE A 58 -42.18 16.04 12.58
C PHE A 58 -43.66 15.66 12.39
N SER A 59 -44.55 16.31 13.14
CA SER A 59 -46.00 16.15 13.00
C SER A 59 -46.49 16.60 11.61
N MET A 60 -45.91 17.66 11.03
CA MET A 60 -46.24 18.13 9.68
C MET A 60 -45.77 17.19 8.57
N ALA A 61 -44.55 16.65 8.70
CA ALA A 61 -44.03 15.61 7.82
C ALA A 61 -44.79 14.27 8.00
N GLY A 62 -45.52 14.13 9.11
CA GLY A 62 -46.27 12.95 9.47
C GLY A 62 -45.39 11.79 9.96
N THR A 63 -44.14 12.07 10.31
CA THR A 63 -43.16 11.07 10.78
C THR A 63 -43.26 10.79 12.28
N LEU A 64 -44.07 11.57 13.01
CA LEU A 64 -44.30 11.43 14.45
C LEU A 64 -45.81 11.56 14.67
N ASP A 65 -46.55 10.48 14.36
CA ASP A 65 -47.98 10.39 14.57
C ASP A 65 -48.28 9.26 15.56
N THR A 66 -48.51 9.62 16.83
CA THR A 66 -48.76 8.68 17.94
C THR A 66 -50.03 7.84 17.77
N ALA A 67 -50.89 8.19 16.80
CA ALA A 67 -52.13 7.49 16.50
C ALA A 67 -51.99 6.40 15.42
N ARG A 68 -50.90 6.42 14.63
CA ARG A 68 -50.63 5.44 13.58
C ARG A 68 -49.39 4.66 13.99
N GLU A 69 -49.54 3.39 14.35
CA GLU A 69 -48.45 2.44 14.66
C GLU A 69 -47.47 2.21 13.48
N ILE A 70 -47.61 2.96 12.38
CA ILE A 70 -46.87 2.78 11.13
C ILE A 70 -45.92 3.97 10.96
N ALA A 71 -44.63 3.73 11.21
CA ALA A 71 -43.52 4.68 11.07
C ALA A 71 -43.14 4.98 9.60
N MET A 72 -44.10 5.06 8.67
CA MET A 72 -43.86 5.41 7.27
C MET A 72 -43.68 6.92 7.11
N ILE A 73 -42.93 7.38 6.11
CA ILE A 73 -42.86 8.82 5.74
C ILE A 73 -44.04 9.14 4.79
N PRO A 74 -45.15 9.74 5.26
CA PRO A 74 -46.33 9.96 4.40
C PRO A 74 -46.16 11.16 3.47
N ASN A 75 -45.44 12.19 3.92
CA ASN A 75 -45.22 13.42 3.18
C ASN A 75 -43.73 13.57 2.85
N SER A 76 -43.32 12.94 1.75
CA SER A 76 -41.92 12.94 1.29
C SER A 76 -41.41 14.35 0.99
N GLN A 77 -42.26 15.24 0.50
CA GLN A 77 -41.88 16.61 0.18
C GLN A 77 -41.61 17.45 1.43
N ALA A 78 -42.49 17.40 2.43
CA ALA A 78 -42.24 18.07 3.70
C ALA A 78 -41.03 17.47 4.43
N PHE A 79 -40.84 16.15 4.35
CA PHE A 79 -39.65 15.48 4.88
C PHE A 79 -38.36 15.96 4.19
N GLU A 80 -38.36 16.08 2.87
CA GLU A 80 -37.21 16.54 2.09
C GLU A 80 -36.92 18.02 2.34
N ASP A 81 -37.92 18.89 2.20
CA ASP A 81 -37.75 20.34 2.22
C ASP A 81 -37.51 20.91 3.63
N LEU A 82 -38.07 20.29 4.69
CA LEU A 82 -38.01 20.84 6.05
C LEU A 82 -37.09 20.09 7.00
N LEU A 83 -36.94 18.77 6.83
CA LEU A 83 -36.11 17.94 7.71
C LEU A 83 -34.76 17.63 7.07
N CYS A 84 -34.73 17.19 5.81
CA CYS A 84 -33.47 16.82 5.14
C CYS A 84 -32.61 18.03 4.76
N ASP A 85 -33.18 19.25 4.70
CA ASP A 85 -32.42 20.48 4.54
C ASP A 85 -31.86 20.95 5.90
N LEU A 86 -30.67 20.46 6.23
CA LEU A 86 -30.01 20.75 7.52
C LEU A 86 -29.60 22.23 7.69
N ASP A 87 -29.73 23.06 6.65
CA ASP A 87 -29.48 24.49 6.74
C ASP A 87 -30.61 25.24 7.47
N VAL A 88 -31.85 24.74 7.39
CA VAL A 88 -32.99 25.26 8.16
C VAL A 88 -32.70 25.24 9.66
N TRP A 89 -31.98 24.21 10.11
CA TRP A 89 -31.68 23.96 11.51
C TRP A 89 -30.31 24.53 11.95
N ALA A 90 -29.59 25.23 11.06
CA ALA A 90 -28.20 25.60 11.26
C ALA A 90 -27.89 26.38 12.56
N LYS A 91 -28.82 27.22 13.00
CA LYS A 91 -28.69 28.03 14.24
C LYS A 91 -29.46 27.45 15.43
N ALA A 92 -30.09 26.29 15.25
CA ALA A 92 -30.75 25.60 16.34
C ALA A 92 -29.68 25.09 17.34
N PRO A 93 -30.01 24.98 18.64
CA PRO A 93 -29.08 24.40 19.60
C PRO A 93 -28.68 22.94 19.25
N GLU A 94 -27.57 22.47 19.81
CA GLU A 94 -27.01 21.14 19.50
C GLU A 94 -27.98 20.00 19.84
N GLU A 95 -28.82 20.16 20.87
CA GLU A 95 -29.83 19.17 21.26
C GLU A 95 -30.85 18.90 20.15
N GLN A 96 -31.24 19.93 19.39
CA GLN A 96 -32.19 19.78 18.28
C GLN A 96 -31.56 19.01 17.11
N HIS A 97 -30.27 19.21 16.84
CA HIS A 97 -29.54 18.43 15.84
C HIS A 97 -29.46 16.96 16.26
N LYS A 98 -29.18 16.69 17.54
CA LYS A 98 -29.16 15.33 18.08
C LYS A 98 -30.52 14.64 17.93
N LEU A 99 -31.61 15.29 18.37
CA LEU A 99 -32.98 14.77 18.24
C LEU A 99 -33.36 14.53 16.78
N LEU A 100 -32.97 15.42 15.87
CA LEU A 100 -33.22 15.27 14.44
C LEU A 100 -32.50 14.04 13.86
N TYR A 101 -31.24 13.82 14.23
CA TYR A 101 -30.47 12.66 13.76
C TYR A 101 -30.94 11.34 14.39
N GLU A 102 -31.32 11.35 15.67
CA GLU A 102 -31.94 10.20 16.34
C GLU A 102 -33.24 9.80 15.63
N HIS A 103 -34.10 10.78 15.33
CA HIS A 103 -35.33 10.56 14.59
C HIS A 103 -35.10 9.99 13.19
N PHE A 104 -34.10 10.48 12.44
CA PHE A 104 -33.76 9.89 11.14
C PHE A 104 -33.27 8.44 11.26
N TYR A 105 -32.48 8.15 12.28
CA TYR A 105 -31.95 6.81 12.51
C TYR A 105 -33.08 5.83 12.84
N GLU A 106 -34.00 6.22 13.74
CA GLU A 106 -35.20 5.43 14.09
C GLU A 106 -36.07 5.12 12.86
N LEU A 107 -36.33 6.11 12.00
CA LEU A 107 -37.11 5.93 10.77
C LEU A 107 -36.50 4.91 9.79
N MET A 108 -35.19 4.66 9.89
CA MET A 108 -34.46 3.75 9.01
C MET A 108 -34.28 2.35 9.62
N THR A 109 -34.15 2.24 10.94
CA THR A 109 -33.89 0.95 11.61
C THR A 109 -35.13 0.10 11.84
N ASP A 110 -36.33 0.69 11.90
CA ASP A 110 -37.61 -0.01 12.14
C ASP A 110 -38.16 -0.80 10.93
N HIS A 111 -37.29 -1.54 10.22
CA HIS A 111 -37.62 -2.46 9.13
C HIS A 111 -38.38 -1.88 7.91
N GLN A 112 -38.32 -0.57 7.67
CA GLN A 112 -39.05 0.07 6.56
C GLN A 112 -38.14 0.37 5.36
N ARG A 113 -37.96 -0.63 4.46
CA ARG A 113 -37.20 -0.46 3.19
C ARG A 113 -37.71 0.71 2.35
N GLU A 114 -38.98 1.05 2.47
CA GLU A 114 -39.63 2.16 1.76
C GLU A 114 -39.13 3.52 2.25
N ASN A 115 -38.98 3.72 3.57
CA ASN A 115 -38.40 4.94 4.13
C ASN A 115 -36.94 5.11 3.70
N LEU A 116 -36.16 4.04 3.72
CA LEU A 116 -34.77 4.07 3.26
C LEU A 116 -34.68 4.52 1.79
N ALA A 117 -35.62 4.10 0.94
CA ALA A 117 -35.69 4.55 -0.45
C ALA A 117 -35.99 6.04 -0.58
N ILE A 118 -36.86 6.59 0.27
CA ILE A 118 -37.15 8.04 0.34
C ILE A 118 -35.90 8.80 0.81
N VAL A 119 -35.27 8.34 1.89
CA VAL A 119 -34.05 8.95 2.45
C VAL A 119 -32.89 8.95 1.43
N ARG A 120 -32.70 7.87 0.67
CA ARG A 120 -31.65 7.80 -0.37
C ARG A 120 -31.90 8.72 -1.55
N ARG A 121 -33.16 9.04 -1.84
CA ARG A 121 -33.54 9.99 -2.90
C ARG A 121 -33.43 11.44 -2.45
N SER A 122 -33.47 11.69 -1.15
CA SER A 122 -33.37 13.03 -0.57
C SER A 122 -31.90 13.52 -0.52
N PRO A 123 -31.67 14.82 -0.25
CA PRO A 123 -30.32 15.38 -0.14
C PRO A 123 -29.64 15.01 1.19
N LEU A 124 -30.28 14.24 2.09
CA LEU A 124 -29.82 14.02 3.46
C LEU A 124 -28.38 13.53 3.54
N LEU A 125 -27.99 12.51 2.76
CA LEU A 125 -26.61 11.99 2.76
C LEU A 125 -25.59 13.09 2.45
N SER A 126 -25.88 13.93 1.44
CA SER A 126 -25.00 15.03 1.08
C SER A 126 -24.92 16.07 2.18
N ARG A 127 -26.07 16.44 2.76
CA ARG A 127 -26.12 17.41 3.86
C ARG A 127 -25.38 16.90 5.10
N LEU A 128 -25.51 15.63 5.46
CA LEU A 128 -24.76 15.01 6.55
C LEU A 128 -23.25 15.07 6.29
N LEU A 129 -22.81 14.69 5.08
CA LEU A 129 -21.39 14.74 4.70
C LEU A 129 -20.86 16.18 4.74
N PHE A 130 -21.59 17.16 4.20
CA PHE A 130 -21.19 18.58 4.27
C PHE A 130 -21.13 19.11 5.70
N THR A 131 -22.07 18.71 6.55
CA THR A 131 -22.11 19.14 7.95
C THR A 131 -20.86 18.71 8.71
N LEU A 132 -20.25 17.55 8.37
CA LEU A 132 -18.96 17.14 8.93
C LEU A 132 -17.82 18.11 8.60
N PHE A 133 -17.86 18.79 7.45
CA PHE A 133 -16.83 19.76 7.07
C PHE A 133 -17.13 21.18 7.54
N ASP A 134 -18.39 21.61 7.42
CA ASP A 134 -18.79 23.00 7.67
C ASP A 134 -19.10 23.28 9.14
N ARG A 135 -19.52 22.26 9.91
CA ARG A 135 -19.94 22.39 11.32
C ARG A 135 -19.27 21.33 12.21
N PRO A 136 -17.93 21.34 12.32
CA PRO A 136 -17.19 20.32 13.07
C PRO A 136 -17.54 20.28 14.57
N HIS A 137 -18.07 21.39 15.12
CA HIS A 137 -18.50 21.48 16.52
C HIS A 137 -19.68 20.56 16.86
N LEU A 138 -20.57 20.26 15.91
CA LEU A 138 -21.72 19.37 16.15
C LEU A 138 -21.28 17.94 16.47
N LEU A 139 -20.09 17.54 15.99
CA LEU A 139 -19.57 16.19 16.22
C LEU A 139 -19.40 15.89 17.72
N TRP A 140 -19.23 16.90 18.58
CA TRP A 140 -19.07 16.70 20.02
C TRP A 140 -20.32 16.11 20.69
N SER A 141 -21.51 16.43 20.17
CA SER A 141 -22.80 15.96 20.70
C SER A 141 -23.43 14.87 19.84
N THR A 142 -23.06 14.77 18.56
CA THR A 142 -23.69 13.85 17.59
C THR A 142 -22.79 12.76 17.03
N ASN A 143 -21.59 12.53 17.58
CA ASN A 143 -20.57 11.65 17.00
C ASN A 143 -21.11 10.27 16.56
N ASP A 144 -21.60 9.46 17.48
CA ASP A 144 -22.02 8.10 17.16
C ASP A 144 -23.24 8.08 16.26
N ILE A 145 -24.23 8.95 16.53
CA ILE A 145 -25.48 8.98 15.76
C ILE A 145 -25.25 9.39 14.31
N VAL A 146 -24.37 10.36 14.03
CA VAL A 146 -24.12 10.81 12.63
C VAL A 146 -23.44 9.73 11.81
N PHE A 147 -22.45 9.02 12.36
CA PHE A 147 -21.79 7.93 11.66
C PHE A 147 -22.68 6.70 11.51
N ASN A 148 -23.50 6.38 12.51
CA ASN A 148 -24.49 5.31 12.42
C ASN A 148 -25.55 5.63 11.36
N LEU A 149 -26.00 6.88 11.27
CA LEU A 149 -26.94 7.33 10.26
C LEU A 149 -26.35 7.24 8.85
N ILE A 150 -25.13 7.75 8.63
CA ILE A 150 -24.42 7.59 7.35
C ILE A 150 -24.27 6.10 7.00
N SER A 151 -23.92 5.25 7.98
CA SER A 151 -23.82 3.80 7.80
C SER A 151 -25.15 3.19 7.37
N ALA A 152 -26.26 3.54 8.03
CA ALA A 152 -27.59 3.05 7.69
C ALA A 152 -28.06 3.52 6.30
N VAL A 153 -27.62 4.71 5.84
CA VAL A 153 -27.95 5.18 4.50
C VAL A 153 -27.16 4.39 3.45
N VAL A 154 -25.87 4.17 3.72
CA VAL A 154 -24.93 3.51 2.81
C VAL A 154 -25.12 1.98 2.79
N GLN A 155 -25.59 1.38 3.88
CA GLN A 155 -25.69 -0.06 4.12
C GLN A 155 -27.14 -0.44 4.49
N PRO A 156 -27.82 -1.37 3.79
CA PRO A 156 -27.33 -2.27 2.72
C PRO A 156 -26.94 -1.52 1.45
N GLN A 157 -26.37 -2.17 0.42
CA GLN A 157 -25.83 -1.49 -0.78
C GLN A 157 -26.63 -0.26 -1.23
N CYS A 158 -25.97 0.90 -1.25
CA CYS A 158 -26.55 2.16 -1.72
C CYS A 158 -26.46 2.30 -3.25
N ASP A 159 -27.10 3.33 -3.80
CA ASP A 159 -27.02 3.63 -5.22
C ASP A 159 -25.65 4.26 -5.60
N ASN A 160 -25.33 4.25 -6.89
CA ASN A 160 -24.03 4.74 -7.37
C ASN A 160 -23.78 6.20 -7.01
N ARG A 161 -24.81 7.05 -6.94
CA ARG A 161 -24.65 8.47 -6.60
C ARG A 161 -24.28 8.64 -5.13
N SER A 162 -24.90 7.87 -4.24
CA SER A 162 -24.54 7.85 -2.81
C SER A 162 -23.12 7.33 -2.59
N MET A 163 -22.73 6.26 -3.29
CA MET A 163 -21.37 5.74 -3.25
C MET A 163 -20.34 6.77 -3.71
N LEU A 164 -20.62 7.47 -4.82
CA LEU A 164 -19.76 8.52 -5.36
C LEU A 164 -19.57 9.65 -4.35
N LYS A 165 -20.66 10.15 -3.74
CA LYS A 165 -20.63 11.20 -2.72
C LYS A 165 -19.80 10.78 -1.50
N LEU A 166 -19.94 9.53 -1.04
CA LEU A 166 -19.15 8.99 0.08
C LEU A 166 -17.65 8.95 -0.28
N GLY A 167 -17.30 8.38 -1.44
CA GLY A 167 -15.92 8.30 -1.89
C GLY A 167 -15.26 9.66 -2.07
N GLN A 168 -16.00 10.63 -2.62
CA GLN A 168 -15.56 12.03 -2.76
C GLN A 168 -15.38 12.73 -1.41
N ALA A 169 -16.30 12.51 -0.46
CA ALA A 169 -16.16 13.06 0.89
C ALA A 169 -14.91 12.48 1.59
N ILE A 170 -14.66 11.18 1.46
CA ILE A 170 -13.42 10.55 1.97
C ILE A 170 -12.19 11.18 1.29
N ALA A 171 -12.18 11.30 -0.03
CA ALA A 171 -11.05 11.90 -0.75
C ALA A 171 -10.82 13.38 -0.37
N ALA A 172 -11.88 14.14 -0.07
CA ALA A 172 -11.79 15.55 0.33
C ALA A 172 -11.08 15.77 1.69
N THR A 173 -10.98 14.72 2.51
CA THR A 173 -10.24 14.72 3.79
C THR A 173 -8.75 14.46 3.64
N LEU A 174 -8.26 14.16 2.43
CA LEU A 174 -6.83 13.96 2.21
C LEU A 174 -6.06 15.29 2.33
N PRO A 175 -4.84 15.26 2.91
CA PRO A 175 -4.00 16.44 3.00
C PRO A 175 -3.59 16.90 1.60
N THR A 176 -3.54 18.22 1.40
CA THR A 176 -3.14 18.83 0.12
C THR A 176 -1.82 19.59 0.20
N ALA A 177 -1.38 19.94 1.41
CA ALA A 177 -0.10 20.59 1.67
C ALA A 177 0.89 19.62 2.35
N ALA A 178 2.19 19.85 2.12
CA ALA A 178 3.26 19.06 2.74
C ALA A 178 3.25 19.16 4.29
N ASP A 179 2.87 20.32 4.82
CA ASP A 179 2.77 20.55 6.27
C ASP A 179 1.66 19.69 6.90
N ASP A 180 0.51 19.58 6.23
CA ASP A 180 -0.60 18.73 6.67
C ASP A 180 -0.19 17.24 6.69
N LEU A 181 0.55 16.79 5.66
CA LEU A 181 1.11 15.43 5.59
C LEU A 181 2.08 15.14 6.74
N ALA A 182 2.97 16.08 7.04
CA ALA A 182 3.91 15.92 8.16
C ALA A 182 3.16 15.81 9.50
N GLN A 183 2.12 16.61 9.70
CA GLN A 183 1.30 16.57 10.91
C GLN A 183 0.48 15.28 11.02
N GLU A 184 -0.20 14.83 9.95
CA GLU A 184 -1.00 13.60 9.96
C GLU A 184 -0.16 12.35 10.27
N SER A 185 1.08 12.30 9.78
CA SER A 185 1.98 11.15 9.95
C SER A 185 2.39 10.89 11.41
N GLN A 186 2.23 11.88 12.29
CA GLN A 186 2.60 11.80 13.71
C GLN A 186 1.40 11.48 14.63
N LEU A 187 0.20 11.36 14.06
CA LEU A 187 -1.02 11.13 14.84
C LEU A 187 -1.16 9.67 15.30
N PRO A 188 -1.89 9.43 16.41
CA PRO A 188 -2.14 8.09 16.93
C PRO A 188 -2.87 7.19 15.92
N PHE A 189 -2.46 5.93 15.82
CA PHE A 189 -2.98 4.98 14.83
C PHE A 189 -4.47 4.66 15.04
N HIS A 190 -4.90 4.45 16.29
CA HIS A 190 -6.23 3.96 16.60
C HIS A 190 -7.29 5.08 16.57
N ILE A 191 -8.45 4.79 15.97
CA ILE A 191 -9.60 5.72 15.92
C ILE A 191 -10.03 6.19 17.32
N ALA A 192 -9.96 5.31 18.32
CA ALA A 192 -10.29 5.65 19.71
C ALA A 192 -9.31 6.67 20.30
N GLU A 193 -8.01 6.54 20.02
CA GLU A 193 -6.99 7.48 20.49
C GLU A 193 -7.10 8.82 19.78
N LEU A 194 -7.39 8.81 18.48
CA LEU A 194 -7.71 10.03 17.71
C LEU A 194 -8.91 10.76 18.33
N HIS A 195 -9.95 10.03 18.71
CA HIS A 195 -11.13 10.61 19.37
C HIS A 195 -10.79 11.23 20.73
N ASN A 196 -10.04 10.52 21.57
CA ASN A 196 -9.61 11.02 22.88
C ASN A 196 -8.75 12.29 22.74
N THR A 197 -7.84 12.31 21.75
CA THR A 197 -7.00 13.47 21.44
C THR A 197 -7.82 14.66 20.94
N LEU A 198 -8.89 14.40 20.18
CA LEU A 198 -9.86 15.40 19.75
C LEU A 198 -10.57 16.04 20.95
N LEU A 199 -11.08 15.21 21.87
CA LEU A 199 -11.76 15.68 23.08
C LEU A 199 -10.83 16.49 23.98
N ALA A 200 -9.58 16.05 24.13
CA ALA A 200 -8.56 16.75 24.92
C ALA A 200 -8.19 18.12 24.32
N ASN A 201 -8.21 18.25 23.00
CA ASN A 201 -7.89 19.48 22.27
C ASN A 201 -9.13 20.24 21.81
N ARG A 202 -10.22 20.20 22.57
CA ARG A 202 -11.47 20.93 22.25
C ARG A 202 -11.22 22.44 22.28
N LYS A 203 -10.82 23.01 21.15
CA LYS A 203 -10.78 24.46 20.92
C LYS A 203 -12.18 24.93 20.52
N THR A 204 -12.63 26.04 21.12
CA THR A 204 -14.00 26.54 20.97
C THR A 204 -14.26 27.32 19.69
N ASP A 205 -13.24 27.72 18.92
CA ASP A 205 -13.48 28.54 17.73
C ASP A 205 -12.25 28.59 16.82
N GLU A 206 -12.17 27.73 15.80
CA GLU A 206 -11.34 27.99 14.62
C GLU A 206 -12.07 27.46 13.37
N GLY A 207 -12.28 28.35 12.40
CA GLY A 207 -13.16 28.13 11.25
C GLY A 207 -12.73 27.05 10.25
N LYS A 208 -11.54 26.45 10.38
CA LYS A 208 -11.06 25.37 9.49
C LYS A 208 -10.82 24.09 10.29
N PRO A 209 -11.34 22.92 9.86
CA PRO A 209 -11.14 21.70 10.63
C PRO A 209 -9.65 21.32 10.65
N SER A 210 -9.14 20.95 11.83
CA SER A 210 -7.74 20.56 12.03
C SER A 210 -7.38 19.26 11.27
N ALA A 211 -6.09 19.03 11.01
CA ALA A 211 -5.61 17.77 10.43
C ALA A 211 -6.08 16.55 11.25
N LEU A 212 -6.03 16.63 12.58
CA LEU A 212 -6.54 15.58 13.48
C LEU A 212 -8.03 15.29 13.25
N TYR A 213 -8.85 16.33 13.10
CA TYR A 213 -10.28 16.18 12.80
C TYR A 213 -10.49 15.49 11.44
N MET A 214 -9.76 15.91 10.41
CA MET A 214 -9.84 15.32 9.06
C MET A 214 -9.47 13.84 9.06
N VAL A 215 -8.38 13.45 9.74
CA VAL A 215 -7.99 12.04 9.88
C VAL A 215 -9.04 11.23 10.62
N TYR A 216 -9.63 11.78 11.69
CA TYR A 216 -10.66 11.10 12.46
C TYR A 216 -11.90 10.79 11.60
N ILE A 217 -12.45 11.80 10.91
CA ILE A 217 -13.63 11.59 10.05
C ILE A 217 -13.30 10.65 8.88
N ARG A 218 -12.10 10.77 8.28
CA ARG A 218 -11.62 9.90 7.19
C ARG A 218 -11.62 8.44 7.63
N ASN A 219 -11.02 8.15 8.78
CA ASN A 219 -10.90 6.79 9.29
C ASN A 219 -12.25 6.25 9.76
N ARG A 220 -13.15 7.07 10.32
CA ARG A 220 -14.52 6.64 10.67
C ARG A 220 -15.31 6.22 9.44
N LEU A 221 -15.27 7.02 8.37
CA LEU A 221 -15.94 6.71 7.09
C LEU A 221 -15.32 5.49 6.40
N LEU A 222 -13.99 5.37 6.37
CA LEU A 222 -13.31 4.20 5.80
C LEU A 222 -13.58 2.93 6.61
N ASN A 223 -13.58 3.01 7.94
CA ASN A 223 -13.84 1.87 8.80
C ASN A 223 -15.27 1.34 8.64
N MET A 224 -16.24 2.22 8.38
CA MET A 224 -17.61 1.83 8.01
C MET A 224 -17.63 0.96 6.74
N VAL A 225 -16.92 1.37 5.68
CA VAL A 225 -16.81 0.59 4.43
C VAL A 225 -16.07 -0.73 4.67
N ALA A 226 -14.92 -0.69 5.35
CA ALA A 226 -14.12 -1.87 5.65
C ALA A 226 -14.90 -2.90 6.49
N ASN A 227 -15.64 -2.45 7.51
CA ASN A 227 -16.43 -3.33 8.36
C ASN A 227 -17.59 -3.99 7.60
N PHE A 228 -18.25 -3.26 6.69
CA PHE A 228 -19.27 -3.87 5.85
C PHE A 228 -18.69 -4.97 4.97
N LEU A 229 -17.54 -4.72 4.34
CA LEU A 229 -16.87 -5.75 3.53
C LEU A 229 -16.46 -6.97 4.37
N SER A 230 -15.95 -6.77 5.59
CA SER A 230 -15.52 -7.88 6.46
C SER A 230 -16.66 -8.73 7.03
N HIS A 231 -17.83 -8.14 7.29
CA HIS A 231 -18.92 -8.82 8.03
C HIS A 231 -20.20 -9.07 7.21
N SER A 232 -20.24 -8.63 5.95
CA SER A 232 -21.38 -8.91 5.05
C SER A 232 -21.29 -10.31 4.45
N SER A 233 -22.42 -10.80 3.93
CA SER A 233 -22.44 -12.09 3.21
C SER A 233 -21.58 -12.01 1.94
N PRO A 234 -21.03 -13.13 1.44
CA PRO A 234 -20.17 -13.12 0.25
C PRO A 234 -20.79 -12.44 -0.98
N ALA A 235 -22.10 -12.60 -1.18
CA ALA A 235 -22.84 -11.94 -2.25
C ALA A 235 -22.91 -10.41 -2.08
N LEU A 236 -23.19 -9.93 -0.87
CA LEU A 236 -23.23 -8.48 -0.58
C LEU A 236 -21.83 -7.85 -0.65
N ASN A 237 -20.82 -8.57 -0.17
CA ASN A 237 -19.42 -8.18 -0.31
C ASN A 237 -19.06 -8.01 -1.79
N GLN A 238 -19.31 -9.02 -2.63
CA GLN A 238 -19.02 -8.98 -4.07
C GLN A 238 -19.74 -7.81 -4.77
N HIS A 239 -21.02 -7.61 -4.48
CA HIS A 239 -21.77 -6.50 -5.07
C HIS A 239 -21.22 -5.13 -4.66
N MET A 240 -20.78 -4.99 -3.41
CA MET A 240 -20.19 -3.75 -2.91
C MET A 240 -18.79 -3.50 -3.50
N THR A 241 -17.92 -4.52 -3.56
CA THR A 241 -16.58 -4.40 -4.15
C THR A 241 -16.66 -4.07 -5.64
N ASP A 242 -17.59 -4.68 -6.37
CA ASP A 242 -17.88 -4.34 -7.77
C ASP A 242 -18.35 -2.89 -7.94
N GLN A 243 -19.19 -2.42 -7.02
CA GLN A 243 -19.66 -1.04 -7.04
C GLN A 243 -18.54 -0.04 -6.71
N ILE A 244 -17.69 -0.34 -5.73
CA ILE A 244 -16.52 0.49 -5.40
C ILE A 244 -15.59 0.58 -6.63
N ALA A 245 -15.25 -0.55 -7.26
CA ALA A 245 -14.43 -0.58 -8.46
C ALA A 245 -15.06 0.19 -9.63
N ARG A 246 -16.37 0.05 -9.84
CA ARG A 246 -17.08 0.68 -10.95
C ARG A 246 -17.31 2.19 -10.76
N VAL A 247 -17.67 2.60 -9.54
CA VAL A 247 -18.09 3.98 -9.24
C VAL A 247 -16.92 4.84 -8.80
N LEU A 248 -16.04 4.31 -7.94
CA LEU A 248 -14.90 5.06 -7.42
C LEU A 248 -13.65 4.77 -8.24
N GLY A 249 -13.38 3.50 -8.52
CA GLY A 249 -12.17 3.05 -9.20
C GLY A 249 -11.05 2.67 -8.23
N PHE A 250 -10.02 2.00 -8.75
CA PHE A 250 -8.87 1.57 -7.93
C PHE A 250 -7.96 2.75 -7.56
N ASP A 251 -7.91 3.77 -8.41
CA ASP A 251 -7.24 5.05 -8.18
C ASP A 251 -7.73 5.81 -6.94
N TRP A 252 -9.02 5.68 -6.60
CA TRP A 252 -9.54 6.22 -5.35
C TRP A 252 -8.85 5.61 -4.12
N ILE A 253 -8.61 4.29 -4.12
CA ILE A 253 -7.89 3.61 -3.03
C ILE A 253 -6.43 4.03 -3.02
N TYR A 254 -5.79 4.16 -4.19
CA TYR A 254 -4.38 4.58 -4.25
C TYR A 254 -4.15 5.96 -3.65
N CYS A 255 -5.09 6.89 -3.81
CA CYS A 255 -5.00 8.20 -3.16
C CYS A 255 -4.83 8.08 -1.63
N LEU A 256 -5.47 7.08 -1.02
CA LEU A 256 -5.41 6.80 0.43
C LEU A 256 -4.13 6.07 0.86
N LEU A 257 -3.37 5.51 -0.10
CA LEU A 257 -2.10 4.82 0.13
C LEU A 257 -0.88 5.71 -0.15
N SER A 258 -1.10 7.00 -0.39
CA SER A 258 -0.03 7.95 -0.73
C SER A 258 0.98 8.11 0.42
N PRO A 259 2.27 8.34 0.12
CA PRO A 259 3.29 8.60 1.14
C PRO A 259 2.91 9.78 2.05
N GLY A 260 3.08 9.61 3.35
CA GLY A 260 2.78 10.64 4.36
C GLY A 260 1.33 10.68 4.84
N VAL A 261 0.42 9.95 4.20
CA VAL A 261 -0.96 9.77 4.72
C VAL A 261 -0.91 8.95 6.02
N HIS A 262 -1.77 9.30 6.97
CA HIS A 262 -1.88 8.63 8.28
C HIS A 262 -1.93 7.09 8.19
N SER A 263 -1.15 6.42 9.03
CA SER A 263 -0.98 4.96 9.08
C SER A 263 -2.29 4.17 9.23
N GLY A 264 -3.22 4.63 10.07
CA GLY A 264 -4.54 4.00 10.22
C GLY A 264 -5.44 4.16 8.98
N THR A 265 -5.26 5.23 8.20
CA THR A 265 -5.97 5.41 6.92
C THR A 265 -5.47 4.40 5.91
N VAL A 266 -4.15 4.29 5.83
CA VAL A 266 -3.46 3.33 4.96
C VAL A 266 -3.89 1.90 5.29
N PHE A 267 -3.93 1.54 6.57
CA PHE A 267 -4.41 0.23 7.03
C PHE A 267 -5.85 -0.06 6.56
N LEU A 268 -6.77 0.88 6.74
CA LEU A 268 -8.17 0.71 6.32
C LEU A 268 -8.30 0.63 4.80
N ALA A 269 -7.54 1.43 4.05
CA ALA A 269 -7.50 1.39 2.59
C ALA A 269 -6.98 0.04 2.09
N LEU A 270 -5.93 -0.51 2.70
CA LEU A 270 -5.42 -1.85 2.38
C LEU A 270 -6.45 -2.94 2.70
N ARG A 271 -7.16 -2.85 3.83
CA ARG A 271 -8.24 -3.80 4.14
C ARG A 271 -9.33 -3.80 3.08
N ILE A 272 -9.74 -2.63 2.60
CA ILE A 272 -10.74 -2.50 1.52
C ILE A 272 -10.17 -3.07 0.22
N LEU A 273 -8.92 -2.73 -0.13
CA LEU A 273 -8.26 -3.22 -1.34
C LEU A 273 -8.19 -4.75 -1.35
N LEU A 274 -7.71 -5.37 -0.28
CA LEU A 274 -7.61 -6.82 -0.17
C LEU A 274 -8.97 -7.50 -0.28
N ALA A 275 -10.03 -6.91 0.30
CA ALA A 275 -11.38 -7.42 0.13
C ALA A 275 -11.87 -7.35 -1.33
N MET A 276 -11.45 -6.33 -2.09
CA MET A 276 -11.75 -6.24 -3.52
C MET A 276 -10.94 -7.26 -4.33
N LEU A 277 -9.64 -7.38 -4.07
CA LEU A 277 -8.72 -8.27 -4.80
C LEU A 277 -8.92 -9.75 -4.47
N ALA A 278 -9.65 -10.07 -3.40
CA ALA A 278 -10.13 -11.43 -3.15
C ALA A 278 -11.02 -11.97 -4.28
N HIS A 279 -11.63 -11.08 -5.09
CA HIS A 279 -12.41 -11.43 -6.26
C HIS A 279 -11.55 -11.44 -7.52
N GLN A 280 -11.44 -12.61 -8.17
CA GLN A 280 -10.53 -12.83 -9.31
C GLN A 280 -10.74 -11.87 -10.48
N HIS A 281 -11.98 -11.51 -10.80
CA HIS A 281 -12.26 -10.57 -11.90
C HIS A 281 -11.86 -9.12 -11.57
N LEU A 282 -11.90 -8.72 -10.29
CA LEU A 282 -11.40 -7.42 -9.86
C LEU A 282 -9.86 -7.42 -9.81
N LEU A 283 -9.24 -8.53 -9.41
CA LEU A 283 -7.79 -8.69 -9.48
C LEU A 283 -7.27 -8.59 -10.92
N ALA A 284 -7.96 -9.19 -11.90
CA ALA A 284 -7.61 -9.04 -13.31
C ALA A 284 -7.69 -7.58 -13.77
N LYS A 285 -8.80 -6.90 -13.49
CA LYS A 285 -8.96 -5.47 -13.82
C LYS A 285 -7.90 -4.59 -13.18
N PHE A 286 -7.54 -4.90 -11.93
CA PHE A 286 -6.49 -4.22 -11.21
C PHE A 286 -5.11 -4.39 -11.85
N ARG A 287 -4.74 -5.63 -12.23
CA ARG A 287 -3.50 -5.93 -12.96
C ARG A 287 -3.42 -5.22 -14.30
N GLU A 288 -4.56 -5.11 -14.99
CA GLU A 288 -4.68 -4.42 -16.28
C GLU A 288 -4.76 -2.88 -16.15
N GLY A 289 -4.84 -2.34 -14.93
CA GLY A 289 -4.99 -0.90 -14.70
C GLY A 289 -6.31 -0.33 -15.22
N THR A 290 -7.37 -1.14 -15.28
CA THR A 290 -8.71 -0.73 -15.74
C THR A 290 -9.62 -0.38 -14.56
N SER A 291 -10.74 0.32 -14.81
CA SER A 291 -11.66 0.83 -13.77
C SER A 291 -11.03 1.93 -12.88
N ASN A 292 -10.62 3.04 -13.50
CA ASN A 292 -10.06 4.22 -12.82
C ASN A 292 -10.83 5.50 -13.17
N GLY A 293 -10.74 6.51 -12.32
CA GLY A 293 -11.25 7.87 -12.55
C GLY A 293 -12.75 8.05 -12.29
N GLY A 294 -13.43 7.01 -11.77
CA GLY A 294 -14.88 7.07 -11.52
C GLY A 294 -15.23 8.10 -10.44
N TRP A 295 -14.42 8.19 -9.37
CA TRP A 295 -14.65 9.13 -8.26
C TRP A 295 -14.55 10.61 -8.64
N LEU A 296 -13.96 10.93 -9.81
CA LEU A 296 -13.85 12.29 -10.35
C LEU A 296 -15.11 12.75 -11.10
N ALA A 297 -16.07 11.86 -11.34
CA ALA A 297 -17.34 12.22 -11.97
C ALA A 297 -18.10 13.25 -11.12
N ASP A 298 -18.70 14.26 -11.76
CA ASP A 298 -19.49 15.32 -11.12
C ASP A 298 -18.78 16.06 -9.96
N ALA A 299 -17.42 16.09 -9.95
CA ALA A 299 -16.63 16.67 -8.86
C ALA A 299 -16.75 18.22 -8.72
N ASP A 300 -17.63 18.84 -9.49
CA ASP A 300 -17.85 20.29 -9.51
C ASP A 300 -18.33 20.85 -8.15
N SER A 301 -19.01 20.11 -7.26
CA SER A 301 -19.54 20.73 -6.03
C SER A 301 -18.66 20.62 -4.78
N VAL A 302 -17.82 19.58 -4.64
CA VAL A 302 -17.08 19.30 -3.39
C VAL A 302 -15.57 19.50 -3.52
N VAL A 303 -15.02 19.31 -4.72
CA VAL A 303 -13.57 19.12 -4.91
C VAL A 303 -12.90 20.28 -5.67
N ARG A 304 -13.67 21.33 -6.01
CA ARG A 304 -13.29 22.40 -6.96
C ARG A 304 -11.96 23.12 -6.65
N ASN A 305 -11.53 23.15 -5.38
CA ASN A 305 -10.26 23.79 -4.97
C ASN A 305 -9.16 22.82 -4.47
N ARG A 306 -9.44 21.51 -4.35
CA ARG A 306 -8.47 20.52 -3.80
C ARG A 306 -8.10 19.38 -4.76
N ALA A 307 -8.91 19.11 -5.79
CA ALA A 307 -8.65 18.04 -6.77
C ALA A 307 -7.47 18.33 -7.70
N ALA A 308 -7.16 19.60 -7.97
CA ALA A 308 -6.13 19.98 -8.96
C ALA A 308 -4.72 19.47 -8.58
N VAL A 309 -4.42 19.35 -7.29
CA VAL A 309 -3.13 18.83 -6.79
C VAL A 309 -3.06 17.31 -6.91
N VAL A 310 -4.18 16.63 -6.63
CA VAL A 310 -4.30 15.16 -6.76
C VAL A 310 -4.18 14.77 -8.24
N LEU A 311 -4.80 15.52 -9.16
CA LEU A 311 -4.74 15.32 -10.62
C LEU A 311 -3.32 15.45 -11.23
N GLY A 312 -2.39 16.15 -10.56
CA GLY A 312 -0.98 16.21 -10.97
C GLY A 312 -0.25 14.87 -10.78
N PHE A 313 -0.61 14.10 -9.76
CA PHE A 313 -0.11 12.75 -9.50
C PHE A 313 -0.64 11.71 -10.50
N PHE A 314 -1.86 11.95 -11.03
CA PHE A 314 -2.57 11.03 -11.92
C PHE A 314 -1.90 10.79 -13.27
N ARG A 315 -1.17 11.77 -13.83
CA ARG A 315 -0.42 11.56 -15.08
C ARG A 315 0.84 10.72 -14.91
N PHE A 316 1.29 10.50 -13.67
CA PHE A 316 2.51 9.75 -13.37
C PHE A 316 2.22 8.28 -13.02
N CYS A 317 1.13 8.00 -12.31
CA CYS A 317 0.76 6.62 -11.92
C CYS A 317 0.20 5.76 -13.06
N THR A 318 -0.37 6.34 -14.12
CA THR A 318 -0.85 5.57 -15.28
C THR A 318 0.28 5.03 -16.16
N TRP A 319 1.55 5.38 -15.89
CA TRP A 319 2.70 5.01 -16.72
C TRP A 319 3.65 3.98 -16.09
N TRP A 320 3.40 3.51 -14.86
CA TRP A 320 4.23 2.49 -14.21
C TRP A 320 3.40 1.29 -13.74
N SER A 321 3.74 0.15 -14.33
CA SER A 321 3.18 -1.18 -14.09
C SER A 321 3.38 -1.65 -12.64
N ALA A 322 2.73 -2.78 -12.34
CA ALA A 322 2.61 -3.50 -11.06
C ALA A 322 3.82 -3.40 -10.09
N THR A 323 5.05 -3.27 -10.59
CA THR A 323 6.30 -3.14 -9.82
C THR A 323 6.31 -2.01 -8.78
N CYS A 324 5.72 -0.83 -9.07
CA CYS A 324 5.66 0.26 -8.08
C CYS A 324 4.55 0.05 -7.03
N LEU A 325 3.53 -0.74 -7.37
CA LEU A 325 2.45 -1.05 -6.45
C LEU A 325 2.92 -1.85 -5.26
N TYR A 326 3.77 -2.83 -5.54
CA TYR A 326 4.40 -3.67 -4.55
C TYR A 326 5.28 -2.86 -3.57
N GLY A 327 5.90 -1.78 -4.04
CA GLY A 327 6.66 -0.87 -3.18
C GLY A 327 5.81 0.06 -2.32
N HIS A 328 4.74 0.63 -2.88
CA HIS A 328 3.82 1.49 -2.13
C HIS A 328 2.92 0.70 -1.18
N VAL A 329 2.39 -0.45 -1.59
CA VAL A 329 1.64 -1.39 -0.72
C VAL A 329 2.55 -1.94 0.38
N GLY A 330 3.82 -2.21 0.08
CA GLY A 330 4.81 -2.61 1.07
C GLY A 330 5.15 -1.53 2.09
N CYS A 331 5.41 -0.30 1.63
CA CYS A 331 5.60 0.87 2.51
C CYS A 331 4.33 1.22 3.30
N ALA A 332 3.16 1.00 2.72
CA ALA A 332 1.84 1.19 3.33
C ALA A 332 1.55 0.12 4.41
N CYS A 333 1.83 -1.15 4.11
CA CYS A 333 1.83 -2.25 5.09
C CYS A 333 2.80 -1.94 6.22
N TRP A 334 4.01 -1.44 5.91
CA TRP A 334 4.97 -1.03 6.93
C TRP A 334 4.49 0.17 7.77
N ALA A 335 3.89 1.19 7.17
CA ALA A 335 3.31 2.32 7.91
C ALA A 335 2.16 1.86 8.84
N ALA A 336 1.35 0.90 8.38
CA ALA A 336 0.33 0.25 9.19
C ALA A 336 0.94 -0.60 10.33
N CYS A 337 2.00 -1.37 10.05
CA CYS A 337 2.71 -2.19 11.04
C CYS A 337 3.47 -1.35 12.08
N LYS A 338 4.01 -0.18 11.70
CA LYS A 338 4.68 0.75 12.62
C LYS A 338 3.70 1.43 13.59
N GLY A 339 2.46 1.66 13.17
CA GLY A 339 1.43 2.33 13.98
C GLY A 339 0.60 1.39 14.86
N SER A 340 0.55 0.10 14.54
CA SER A 340 -0.21 -0.87 15.33
C SER A 340 0.69 -1.56 16.34
N SER A 341 0.23 -1.63 17.60
CA SER A 341 0.77 -2.51 18.65
C SER A 341 0.72 -4.01 18.32
N ILE A 342 0.37 -4.38 17.08
CA ILE A 342 0.39 -5.74 16.52
C ILE A 342 1.82 -6.29 16.47
N CYS A 343 2.85 -5.43 16.39
CA CYS A 343 4.23 -5.86 16.22
C CYS A 343 5.13 -5.59 17.43
N GLU A 344 4.65 -5.59 18.67
CA GLU A 344 5.63 -5.64 19.78
C GLU A 344 6.43 -6.97 19.78
N ASN A 345 6.01 -8.00 19.02
CA ASN A 345 6.70 -9.29 18.90
C ASN A 345 6.49 -10.01 17.53
N PHE A 346 6.77 -9.37 16.39
CA PHE A 346 6.67 -10.05 15.08
C PHE A 346 7.71 -11.19 14.97
N ASN A 347 7.23 -12.43 15.00
CA ASN A 347 8.06 -13.63 15.01
C ASN A 347 7.60 -14.66 13.96
N VAL A 348 8.42 -15.71 13.78
CA VAL A 348 8.14 -16.78 12.80
C VAL A 348 6.79 -17.46 13.07
N GLU A 349 6.39 -17.64 14.34
CA GLU A 349 5.12 -18.27 14.72
C GLU A 349 3.90 -17.45 14.27
N GLN A 350 3.93 -16.12 14.44
CA GLN A 350 2.86 -15.24 13.99
C GLN A 350 2.70 -15.26 12.48
N ILE A 351 3.80 -15.38 11.72
CA ILE A 351 3.74 -15.52 10.28
C ILE A 351 3.00 -16.83 9.91
N TRP A 352 3.33 -17.96 10.55
CA TRP A 352 2.64 -19.23 10.30
C TRP A 352 1.15 -19.17 10.64
N THR A 353 0.78 -18.54 11.75
CA THR A 353 -0.62 -18.43 12.18
C THR A 353 -1.42 -17.50 11.28
N HIS A 354 -0.89 -16.34 10.91
CA HIS A 354 -1.65 -15.31 10.16
C HIS A 354 -1.58 -15.48 8.64
N VAL A 355 -0.47 -15.96 8.08
CA VAL A 355 -0.31 -16.15 6.62
C VAL A 355 -0.85 -17.50 6.17
N PHE A 356 -0.65 -18.55 6.97
CA PHE A 356 -1.05 -19.92 6.61
C PHE A 356 -2.25 -20.45 7.40
N GLY A 357 -2.80 -19.67 8.34
CA GLY A 357 -4.00 -20.05 9.11
C GLY A 357 -3.79 -21.24 10.05
N LEU A 358 -2.53 -21.57 10.37
CA LEU A 358 -2.20 -22.76 11.15
C LEU A 358 -2.43 -22.51 12.65
N SER A 359 -3.14 -23.44 13.28
CA SER A 359 -3.19 -23.51 14.75
C SER A 359 -1.83 -23.92 15.31
N LEU A 360 -1.49 -23.48 16.53
CA LEU A 360 -0.23 -23.80 17.22
C LEU A 360 0.09 -25.30 17.30
N ASN A 361 -0.91 -26.17 17.13
CA ASN A 361 -0.79 -27.63 17.26
C ASN A 361 -0.81 -28.38 15.91
N SER A 362 -0.97 -27.68 14.78
CA SER A 362 -1.05 -28.31 13.44
C SER A 362 0.32 -28.54 12.82
N SER A 363 0.47 -29.63 12.07
CA SER A 363 1.75 -29.95 11.43
C SER A 363 2.02 -28.97 10.27
N VAL A 364 3.05 -28.14 10.44
CA VAL A 364 3.48 -27.15 9.42
C VAL A 364 3.90 -27.86 8.12
N TYR A 365 4.45 -29.08 8.25
CA TYR A 365 4.92 -29.89 7.12
C TYR A 365 3.79 -30.39 6.19
N GLU A 366 2.64 -30.84 6.71
CA GLU A 366 1.54 -31.30 5.86
C GLU A 366 0.87 -30.14 5.12
N ALA A 367 0.72 -28.99 5.77
CA ALA A 367 0.13 -27.80 5.16
C ALA A 367 0.98 -27.25 4.02
N ILE A 368 2.30 -27.25 4.18
CA ILE A 368 3.24 -26.75 3.17
C ILE A 368 3.31 -27.66 1.94
N ARG A 369 3.07 -28.97 2.11
CA ARG A 369 3.14 -29.95 1.02
C ARG A 369 1.93 -29.91 0.09
N SER A 370 0.78 -29.49 0.60
CA SER A 370 -0.47 -29.34 -0.18
C SER A 370 -0.75 -27.90 -0.63
N ALA A 371 0.05 -26.93 -0.17
CA ALA A 371 -0.13 -25.52 -0.51
C ALA A 371 0.33 -25.21 -1.95
N ASP A 372 -0.50 -24.42 -2.64
CA ASP A 372 -0.12 -23.72 -3.86
C ASP A 372 0.53 -22.39 -3.48
N PHE A 373 1.77 -22.19 -3.93
CA PHE A 373 2.53 -20.97 -3.62
C PHE A 373 2.40 -19.95 -4.74
N CYS A 374 2.07 -18.71 -4.35
CA CYS A 374 2.05 -17.55 -5.24
C CYS A 374 3.14 -16.56 -4.82
N TYR A 375 4.07 -16.21 -5.71
CA TYR A 375 5.12 -15.25 -5.38
C TYR A 375 4.55 -13.86 -5.06
N ASP A 376 3.38 -13.48 -5.61
CA ASP A 376 2.70 -12.21 -5.31
C ASP A 376 2.43 -12.03 -3.81
N ALA A 377 2.18 -13.13 -3.08
CA ALA A 377 1.93 -13.11 -1.65
C ALA A 377 3.21 -12.82 -0.83
N LEU A 378 4.40 -13.05 -1.39
CA LEU A 378 5.68 -12.77 -0.74
C LEU A 378 6.13 -11.33 -0.92
N VAL A 379 5.64 -10.65 -1.95
CA VAL A 379 6.12 -9.30 -2.28
C VAL A 379 5.90 -8.29 -1.14
N PRO A 380 4.78 -8.29 -0.39
CA PRO A 380 4.65 -7.43 0.79
C PRO A 380 5.70 -7.72 1.87
N LEU A 381 6.07 -8.99 2.08
CA LEU A 381 7.09 -9.37 3.05
C LEU A 381 8.49 -8.92 2.59
N LEU A 382 8.80 -9.03 1.30
CA LEU A 382 10.05 -8.54 0.72
C LEU A 382 10.13 -7.01 0.73
N ALA A 383 9.00 -6.34 0.55
CA ALA A 383 8.93 -4.90 0.70
C ALA A 383 9.07 -4.46 2.17
N MET A 384 8.62 -5.25 3.13
CA MET A 384 8.91 -5.04 4.56
C MET A 384 10.41 -5.19 4.84
N VAL A 385 11.06 -6.23 4.32
CA VAL A 385 12.53 -6.40 4.41
C VAL A 385 13.24 -5.16 3.90
N ARG A 386 12.85 -4.66 2.72
CA ARG A 386 13.39 -3.44 2.13
C ARG A 386 13.16 -2.21 3.00
N ALA A 387 11.96 -2.03 3.55
CA ALA A 387 11.63 -0.90 4.42
C ALA A 387 12.46 -0.92 5.72
N CYS A 388 12.73 -2.10 6.29
CA CYS A 388 13.64 -2.24 7.44
C CYS A 388 15.07 -1.85 7.09
N ILE A 389 15.58 -2.27 5.91
CA ILE A 389 16.92 -1.92 5.42
C ILE A 389 17.09 -0.40 5.26
N TYR A 390 16.05 0.29 4.77
CA TYR A 390 16.08 1.72 4.46
C TYR A 390 15.26 2.59 5.43
N SER A 391 15.06 2.13 6.67
CA SER A 391 14.19 2.77 7.68
C SER A 391 14.62 4.18 8.12
N GLY A 392 15.83 4.61 7.76
CA GLY A 392 16.34 5.97 8.00
C GLY A 392 16.73 6.25 9.45
N SER A 393 16.69 5.25 10.34
CA SER A 393 17.18 5.38 11.71
C SER A 393 18.72 5.28 11.73
N GLU A 394 19.40 6.24 12.34
CA GLU A 394 20.86 6.20 12.53
C GLU A 394 21.29 5.11 13.54
N THR A 395 20.34 4.64 14.34
CA THR A 395 20.50 3.55 15.31
C THR A 395 19.84 2.28 14.81
N ILE A 396 20.58 1.17 14.79
CA ILE A 396 20.02 -0.17 14.52
C ILE A 396 19.15 -0.53 15.72
N GLU A 397 17.82 -0.40 15.58
CA GLU A 397 16.84 -0.87 16.55
C GLU A 397 16.60 -2.38 16.34
N ASP A 398 16.36 -3.15 17.41
CA ASP A 398 16.34 -4.62 17.36
C ASP A 398 15.37 -5.18 16.29
N TRP A 399 14.19 -4.58 16.14
CA TRP A 399 13.18 -4.97 15.16
C TRP A 399 13.61 -4.80 13.70
N THR A 400 14.56 -3.89 13.40
CA THR A 400 15.09 -3.67 12.04
C THR A 400 15.88 -4.88 11.53
N VAL A 401 16.34 -5.72 12.46
CA VAL A 401 17.08 -6.96 12.18
C VAL A 401 16.18 -8.18 12.39
N GLU A 402 15.37 -8.21 13.45
CA GLU A 402 14.52 -9.35 13.78
C GLU A 402 13.47 -9.66 12.72
N TYR A 403 12.76 -8.66 12.19
CA TYR A 403 11.66 -8.92 11.25
C TYR A 403 12.16 -9.37 9.88
N PRO A 404 13.18 -8.74 9.27
CA PRO A 404 13.78 -9.27 8.05
C PRO A 404 14.36 -10.66 8.26
N SER A 405 15.00 -10.91 9.41
CA SER A 405 15.51 -12.24 9.75
C SER A 405 14.37 -13.27 9.80
N ALA A 406 13.24 -12.97 10.43
CA ALA A 406 12.09 -13.88 10.49
C ALA A 406 11.52 -14.19 9.09
N VAL A 407 11.42 -13.20 8.20
CA VAL A 407 10.97 -13.40 6.82
C VAL A 407 11.95 -14.27 6.04
N ILE A 408 13.25 -13.98 6.11
CA ILE A 408 14.28 -14.75 5.40
C ILE A 408 14.37 -16.17 5.96
N GLN A 409 14.21 -16.37 7.27
CA GLN A 409 14.13 -17.69 7.89
C GLN A 409 12.90 -18.47 7.37
N MET A 410 11.73 -17.83 7.29
CA MET A 410 10.54 -18.45 6.72
C MET A 410 10.76 -18.85 5.25
N ILE A 411 11.28 -17.94 4.41
CA ILE A 411 11.57 -18.21 2.99
C ILE A 411 12.57 -19.38 2.86
N THR A 412 13.63 -19.38 3.68
CA THR A 412 14.64 -20.45 3.69
C THR A 412 14.03 -21.79 4.11
N PHE A 413 13.15 -21.78 5.11
CA PHE A 413 12.44 -22.97 5.56
C PHE A 413 11.50 -23.52 4.48
N LEU A 414 10.73 -22.66 3.81
CA LEU A 414 9.86 -23.05 2.69
C LEU A 414 10.67 -23.65 1.54
N TYR A 415 11.80 -23.03 1.20
CA TYR A 415 12.71 -23.49 0.15
C TYR A 415 13.30 -24.88 0.43
N GLN A 416 13.64 -25.18 1.69
CA GLN A 416 14.19 -26.49 2.06
C GLN A 416 13.14 -27.60 2.15
N ASN A 417 11.90 -27.26 2.53
CA ASN A 417 10.90 -28.26 2.90
C ASN A 417 9.76 -28.44 1.89
N SER A 418 9.57 -27.51 0.94
CA SER A 418 8.51 -27.58 -0.06
C SER A 418 9.06 -27.69 -1.49
N PRO A 419 8.72 -28.77 -2.23
CA PRO A 419 9.12 -28.89 -3.64
C PRO A 419 8.42 -27.86 -4.54
N ASN A 420 7.17 -27.49 -4.23
CA ASN A 420 6.42 -26.48 -4.99
C ASN A 420 7.06 -25.09 -4.83
N PHE A 421 7.45 -24.75 -3.60
CA PHE A 421 8.16 -23.50 -3.34
C PHE A 421 9.56 -23.51 -3.97
N TYR A 422 10.27 -24.64 -3.91
CA TYR A 422 11.58 -24.79 -4.54
C TYR A 422 11.52 -24.49 -6.04
N ALA A 423 10.53 -25.04 -6.74
CA ALA A 423 10.32 -24.77 -8.17
C ALA A 423 9.96 -23.29 -8.43
N MET A 424 9.09 -22.70 -7.60
CA MET A 424 8.72 -21.29 -7.71
C MET A 424 9.90 -20.34 -7.43
N ALA A 425 10.77 -20.67 -6.48
CA ALA A 425 11.94 -19.84 -6.14
C ALA A 425 12.96 -19.73 -7.29
N HIS A 426 12.94 -20.66 -8.24
CA HIS A 426 13.77 -20.62 -9.45
C HIS A 426 13.10 -19.88 -10.62
N SER A 427 11.95 -19.22 -10.40
CA SER A 427 11.32 -18.37 -11.40
C SER A 427 11.99 -17.00 -11.48
N GLU A 428 11.92 -16.37 -12.65
CA GLU A 428 12.49 -15.04 -12.90
C GLU A 428 11.87 -13.99 -11.98
N GLU A 429 10.55 -14.06 -11.78
CA GLU A 429 9.79 -13.10 -10.98
C GLU A 429 10.20 -13.12 -9.51
N PHE A 430 10.41 -14.32 -8.95
CA PHE A 430 10.86 -14.46 -7.57
C PHE A 430 12.27 -13.90 -7.36
N VAL A 431 13.20 -14.22 -8.28
CA VAL A 431 14.58 -13.72 -8.22
C VAL A 431 14.64 -12.20 -8.31
N LEU A 432 13.86 -11.61 -9.23
CA LEU A 432 13.74 -10.16 -9.36
C LEU A 432 13.13 -9.50 -8.12
N ALA A 433 12.10 -10.09 -7.52
CA ALA A 433 11.49 -9.57 -6.30
C ALA A 433 12.47 -9.60 -5.11
N MET A 434 13.22 -10.69 -4.96
CA MET A 434 14.28 -10.83 -3.94
C MET A 434 15.38 -9.79 -4.14
N PHE A 435 15.90 -9.65 -5.36
CA PHE A 435 16.93 -8.66 -5.68
C PHE A 435 16.43 -7.23 -5.47
N SER A 436 15.17 -6.94 -5.84
CA SER A 436 14.54 -5.63 -5.65
C SER A 436 14.40 -5.23 -4.20
N SER A 437 14.28 -6.19 -3.27
CA SER A 437 14.24 -5.92 -1.83
C SER A 437 15.53 -5.27 -1.29
N LEU A 438 16.65 -5.42 -2.01
CA LEU A 438 17.96 -4.85 -1.66
C LEU A 438 18.16 -3.42 -2.16
N ILE A 439 17.28 -2.91 -3.04
CA ILE A 439 17.48 -1.63 -3.74
C ILE A 439 16.63 -0.53 -3.08
N GLN A 440 17.19 0.68 -2.91
CA GLN A 440 16.48 1.83 -2.34
C GLN A 440 15.44 2.42 -3.32
N ASP A 441 14.18 2.55 -2.89
CA ASP A 441 13.15 3.29 -3.65
C ASP A 441 13.49 4.79 -3.65
N THR A 442 13.88 5.31 -4.82
CA THR A 442 14.39 6.68 -4.98
C THR A 442 13.30 7.76 -4.87
N SER A 443 12.00 7.41 -4.88
CA SER A 443 10.91 8.40 -4.90
C SER A 443 10.29 8.73 -3.53
N ALA A 444 10.38 7.85 -2.53
CA ALA A 444 9.71 8.05 -1.24
C ALA A 444 10.50 8.92 -0.24
N THR A 445 11.80 9.07 -0.43
CA THR A 445 12.69 9.81 0.49
C THR A 445 13.23 11.12 -0.09
N ALA A 446 13.07 11.38 -1.40
CA ALA A 446 13.47 12.63 -2.03
C ALA A 446 12.77 13.88 -1.43
N THR A 447 11.61 13.70 -0.78
CA THR A 447 10.90 14.78 -0.08
C THR A 447 11.34 15.02 1.36
N ARG A 448 12.20 14.17 1.96
CA ARG A 448 12.66 14.34 3.35
C ARG A 448 14.00 15.07 3.52
N SER A 449 14.75 15.33 2.45
CA SER A 449 16.10 15.89 2.54
C SER A 449 16.30 17.20 1.76
N GLU A 450 15.28 18.03 1.58
CA GLU A 450 15.42 19.34 0.93
C GLU A 450 15.48 20.54 1.90
N SER A 451 15.51 20.33 3.23
CA SER A 451 15.53 21.45 4.19
C SER A 451 16.89 21.83 4.79
N THR A 452 17.98 21.10 4.56
CA THR A 452 19.33 21.55 4.94
C THR A 452 20.40 20.92 4.04
N ASP A 453 20.78 21.65 2.99
CA ASP A 453 22.12 21.68 2.34
C ASP A 453 21.99 21.88 0.83
N ARG A 454 21.82 23.13 0.42
CA ARG A 454 22.04 23.58 -0.97
C ARG A 454 23.54 23.68 -1.33
N SER A 455 24.35 22.73 -0.90
CA SER A 455 25.77 22.68 -1.26
C SER A 455 26.23 21.25 -1.44
N THR A 456 26.08 20.78 -2.68
CA THR A 456 26.81 19.73 -3.42
C THR A 456 25.85 18.74 -4.06
N VAL A 457 25.76 18.81 -5.39
CA VAL A 457 25.29 17.70 -6.22
C VAL A 457 26.38 16.63 -6.15
N GLY A 458 26.39 15.87 -5.06
CA GLY A 458 27.37 14.82 -4.78
C GLY A 458 26.88 13.46 -5.26
N SER A 459 27.74 12.73 -5.95
CA SER A 459 27.64 11.27 -6.14
C SER A 459 27.19 10.57 -4.84
N PRO A 460 26.42 9.46 -4.88
CA PRO A 460 26.20 8.66 -3.67
C PRO A 460 27.56 8.33 -3.05
N ASP A 461 27.72 8.67 -1.77
CA ASP A 461 28.89 8.32 -1.01
C ASP A 461 29.05 6.80 -1.01
N ILE A 462 30.18 6.31 -1.50
CA ILE A 462 30.57 4.89 -1.46
C ILE A 462 30.39 4.34 -0.03
N GLU A 463 30.61 5.17 0.98
CA GLU A 463 30.42 4.85 2.40
C GLU A 463 28.98 4.50 2.79
N LYS A 464 27.97 5.13 2.18
CA LYS A 464 26.55 4.80 2.46
C LYS A 464 26.20 3.41 1.93
N VAL A 465 26.63 3.10 0.72
CA VAL A 465 26.37 1.78 0.10
C VAL A 465 27.10 0.67 0.86
N GLN A 466 28.32 0.94 1.31
CA GLN A 466 29.13 -0.02 2.05
C GLN A 466 28.58 -0.27 3.47
N ARG A 467 27.96 0.74 4.10
CA ARG A 467 27.19 0.54 5.34
C ARG A 467 25.97 -0.36 5.14
N VAL A 468 25.21 -0.16 4.05
CA VAL A 468 24.04 -1.00 3.73
C VAL A 468 24.45 -2.46 3.52
N LEU A 469 25.53 -2.73 2.78
CA LEU A 469 26.08 -4.08 2.60
C LEU A 469 26.49 -4.75 3.92
N ALA A 470 26.84 -3.97 4.95
CA ALA A 470 27.23 -4.51 6.25
C ALA A 470 26.03 -4.92 7.13
N LEU A 471 24.80 -4.54 6.76
CA LEU A 471 23.60 -4.84 7.54
C LEU A 471 23.32 -6.36 7.57
N PRO A 472 22.97 -6.93 8.74
CA PRO A 472 22.63 -8.36 8.85
C PRO A 472 21.48 -8.76 7.93
N SER A 473 20.46 -7.91 7.78
CA SER A 473 19.29 -8.15 6.93
C SER A 473 19.68 -8.28 5.46
N VAL A 474 20.60 -7.44 4.96
CA VAL A 474 21.12 -7.50 3.59
C VAL A 474 21.94 -8.77 3.39
N ARG A 475 22.80 -9.12 4.36
CA ARG A 475 23.56 -10.38 4.33
C ARG A 475 22.65 -11.59 4.29
N GLY A 476 21.58 -11.63 5.09
CA GLY A 476 20.63 -12.73 5.09
C GLY A 476 19.95 -12.94 3.73
N VAL A 477 19.54 -11.86 3.06
CA VAL A 477 18.98 -11.93 1.69
C VAL A 477 20.03 -12.44 0.69
N LEU A 478 21.24 -11.88 0.71
CA LEU A 478 22.34 -12.31 -0.17
C LEU A 478 22.77 -13.76 0.09
N ASP A 479 22.75 -14.21 1.34
CA ASP A 479 23.08 -15.57 1.75
C ASP A 479 22.06 -16.59 1.25
N PHE A 480 20.78 -16.23 1.23
CA PHE A 480 19.75 -17.05 0.60
C PHE A 480 19.91 -17.05 -0.92
N MET A 481 20.10 -15.89 -1.55
CA MET A 481 20.24 -15.79 -3.01
C MET A 481 21.47 -16.54 -3.53
N LYS A 482 22.64 -16.44 -2.88
CA LYS A 482 23.83 -17.19 -3.32
C LYS A 482 23.61 -18.70 -3.26
N LYS A 483 22.87 -19.20 -2.25
CA LYS A 483 22.49 -20.61 -2.15
C LYS A 483 21.54 -21.00 -3.30
N LEU A 484 20.51 -20.20 -3.57
CA LEU A 484 19.57 -20.41 -4.67
C LEU A 484 20.31 -20.53 -6.02
N PHE A 485 21.26 -19.65 -6.30
CA PHE A 485 22.05 -19.68 -7.54
C PHE A 485 22.95 -20.93 -7.63
N CYS A 486 23.59 -21.31 -6.52
CA CYS A 486 24.40 -22.52 -6.43
C CYS A 486 23.58 -23.81 -6.62
N ASP A 487 22.34 -23.84 -6.13
CA ASP A 487 21.40 -24.93 -6.36
C ASP A 487 20.91 -24.94 -7.82
N ASP A 488 20.65 -23.78 -8.44
CA ASP A 488 20.27 -23.67 -9.86
C ASP A 488 21.34 -24.27 -10.80
N PHE A 489 22.64 -24.10 -10.49
CA PHE A 489 23.71 -24.75 -11.27
C PHE A 489 23.58 -26.26 -11.35
N GLN A 490 23.03 -26.89 -10.30
CA GLN A 490 22.87 -28.33 -10.20
C GLN A 490 21.54 -28.83 -10.80
N VAL A 491 20.57 -27.95 -11.05
CA VAL A 491 19.22 -28.35 -11.52
C VAL A 491 18.95 -27.90 -12.95
N ALA A 492 19.51 -26.78 -13.38
CA ALA A 492 19.26 -26.18 -14.69
C ALA A 492 19.69 -27.13 -15.84
N PRO A 493 18.76 -27.48 -16.77
CA PRO A 493 19.07 -28.37 -17.88
C PRO A 493 19.94 -27.68 -18.93
N GLY A 494 20.77 -28.47 -19.61
CA GLY A 494 21.58 -28.01 -20.74
C GLY A 494 20.70 -27.54 -21.89
N GLY A 495 20.61 -26.22 -22.07
CA GLY A 495 19.78 -25.59 -23.12
C GLY A 495 18.83 -24.50 -22.63
N ARG A 496 18.84 -24.11 -21.34
CA ARG A 496 18.19 -22.84 -20.94
C ARG A 496 18.82 -21.68 -21.72
N VAL A 497 17.97 -20.86 -22.32
CA VAL A 497 18.36 -19.68 -23.11
C VAL A 497 18.90 -18.57 -22.20
N GLU A 498 18.45 -18.52 -20.94
CA GLU A 498 18.78 -17.46 -19.98
C GLU A 498 19.06 -18.07 -18.59
N SER A 499 20.15 -17.63 -17.95
CA SER A 499 20.49 -17.94 -16.55
C SER A 499 19.76 -16.99 -15.61
N LEU A 500 19.54 -17.37 -14.34
CA LEU A 500 19.05 -16.45 -13.31
C LEU A 500 19.94 -15.19 -13.18
N LEU A 501 21.22 -15.29 -13.54
CA LEU A 501 22.10 -14.12 -13.59
C LEU A 501 21.71 -13.16 -14.71
N ASP A 502 21.29 -13.68 -15.86
CA ASP A 502 20.88 -12.87 -17.02
C ASP A 502 19.68 -12.01 -16.66
N VAL A 503 18.67 -12.63 -16.04
CA VAL A 503 17.46 -11.96 -15.51
C VAL A 503 17.82 -10.76 -14.63
N ILE A 504 18.75 -10.92 -13.68
CA ILE A 504 19.18 -9.81 -12.83
C ILE A 504 19.92 -8.76 -13.65
N THR A 505 20.86 -9.16 -14.51
CA THR A 505 21.68 -8.22 -15.28
C THR A 505 20.86 -7.38 -16.24
N GLU A 506 19.82 -7.94 -16.84
CA GLU A 506 18.88 -7.24 -17.73
C GLU A 506 17.96 -6.28 -16.97
N SER A 507 17.69 -6.55 -15.69
CA SER A 507 16.90 -5.65 -14.83
C SER A 507 17.66 -4.41 -14.35
N VAL A 508 19.00 -4.38 -14.48
CA VAL A 508 19.81 -3.24 -14.03
C VAL A 508 19.54 -2.03 -14.93
N SER A 509 19.19 -0.90 -14.32
CA SER A 509 18.89 0.32 -15.07
C SER A 509 20.14 0.86 -15.79
N GLU A 510 19.99 1.28 -17.05
CA GLU A 510 21.11 1.81 -17.85
C GLU A 510 21.70 3.10 -17.25
N ASN A 511 20.86 3.96 -16.67
CA ASN A 511 21.22 5.25 -16.07
C ASN A 511 20.35 5.56 -14.84
N GLY A 512 20.85 6.38 -13.91
CA GLY A 512 20.07 6.89 -12.77
C GLY A 512 20.74 6.68 -11.40
N TYR A 513 20.09 7.18 -10.34
CA TYR A 513 20.57 7.07 -8.96
C TYR A 513 20.59 5.61 -8.47
N ALA A 514 19.54 4.84 -8.79
CA ALA A 514 19.40 3.43 -8.39
C ALA A 514 20.46 2.52 -9.03
N ARG A 515 20.99 2.86 -10.22
CA ARG A 515 21.99 2.05 -10.93
C ARG A 515 23.23 1.79 -10.09
N LYS A 516 23.74 2.81 -9.37
CA LYS A 516 24.94 2.65 -8.54
C LYS A 516 24.72 1.64 -7.41
N PHE A 517 23.54 1.66 -6.78
CA PHE A 517 23.16 0.67 -5.76
C PHE A 517 22.99 -0.73 -6.36
N GLN A 518 22.28 -0.84 -7.48
CA GLN A 518 22.09 -2.11 -8.20
C GLN A 518 23.42 -2.77 -8.56
N VAL A 519 24.36 -2.01 -9.12
CA VAL A 519 25.68 -2.51 -9.52
C VAL A 519 26.49 -3.00 -8.31
N VAL A 520 26.46 -2.28 -7.19
CA VAL A 520 27.17 -2.71 -5.97
C VAL A 520 26.54 -3.97 -5.37
N MET A 521 25.20 -4.06 -5.32
CA MET A 521 24.49 -5.26 -4.85
C MET A 521 24.72 -6.46 -5.77
N LEU A 522 24.70 -6.25 -7.08
CA LEU A 522 25.04 -7.27 -8.08
C LEU A 522 26.47 -7.77 -7.91
N THR A 523 27.42 -6.86 -7.64
CA THR A 523 28.82 -7.24 -7.39
C THR A 523 28.95 -8.08 -6.13
N ALA A 524 28.29 -7.70 -5.04
CA ALA A 524 28.28 -8.46 -3.80
C ALA A 524 27.66 -9.85 -4.00
N LEU A 525 26.58 -9.94 -4.78
CA LEU A 525 25.92 -11.21 -5.11
C LEU A 525 26.83 -12.12 -5.95
N ILE A 526 27.43 -11.63 -7.04
CA ILE A 526 28.32 -12.42 -7.91
C ILE A 526 29.54 -12.94 -7.13
N HIS A 527 30.22 -12.09 -6.35
CA HIS A 527 31.31 -12.54 -5.50
C HIS A 527 30.83 -13.57 -4.47
N GLY A 528 29.69 -13.31 -3.82
CA GLY A 528 29.09 -14.23 -2.85
C GLY A 528 28.72 -15.60 -3.44
N ILE A 529 28.27 -15.66 -4.69
CA ILE A 529 27.99 -16.92 -5.41
C ILE A 529 29.28 -17.72 -5.59
N PHE A 530 30.35 -17.09 -6.06
CA PHE A 530 31.63 -17.79 -6.26
C PHE A 530 32.29 -18.19 -4.95
N ASP A 531 32.28 -17.33 -3.93
CA ASP A 531 32.76 -17.66 -2.58
C ASP A 531 31.97 -18.84 -2.00
N HIS A 532 30.64 -18.83 -2.15
CA HIS A 532 29.80 -19.93 -1.68
C HIS A 532 30.17 -21.23 -2.38
N LEU A 533 30.28 -21.22 -3.71
CA LEU A 533 30.67 -22.36 -4.52
C LEU A 533 32.03 -22.95 -4.12
N ILE A 534 33.02 -22.10 -3.87
CA ILE A 534 34.34 -22.52 -3.39
C ILE A 534 34.25 -23.12 -1.99
N SER A 535 33.47 -22.51 -1.09
CA SER A 535 33.36 -22.92 0.31
C SER A 535 32.59 -24.23 0.51
N THR A 536 31.58 -24.50 -0.31
CA THR A 536 30.74 -25.71 -0.21
C THR A 536 31.25 -26.85 -1.08
N ASP A 537 32.30 -26.62 -1.88
CA ASP A 537 32.88 -27.58 -2.83
C ASP A 537 31.78 -28.28 -3.66
N LEU A 538 30.90 -27.49 -4.28
CA LEU A 538 29.71 -27.94 -5.02
C LEU A 538 30.00 -28.98 -6.11
N LEU A 539 31.23 -29.02 -6.59
CA LEU A 539 31.69 -29.99 -7.59
C LEU A 539 31.95 -31.38 -6.97
N VAL A 540 32.05 -31.48 -5.65
CA VAL A 540 32.36 -32.72 -4.90
C VAL A 540 31.13 -33.22 -4.13
N SER A 541 30.32 -32.33 -3.57
CA SER A 541 29.11 -32.69 -2.81
C SER A 541 27.90 -31.86 -3.21
N SER A 542 26.78 -32.51 -3.50
CA SER A 542 25.51 -31.83 -3.74
C SER A 542 24.81 -31.48 -2.42
N SER A 543 24.38 -30.23 -2.29
CA SER A 543 23.63 -29.71 -1.13
C SER A 543 22.12 -29.62 -1.36
N LEU A 544 21.63 -30.26 -2.43
CA LEU A 544 20.23 -30.18 -2.84
C LEU A 544 19.29 -30.83 -1.81
N PRO A 545 18.04 -30.34 -1.68
CA PRO A 545 17.01 -31.03 -0.91
C PRO A 545 16.82 -32.47 -1.41
N SER A 546 16.54 -33.42 -0.51
CA SER A 546 16.49 -34.87 -0.80
C SER A 546 15.54 -35.30 -1.93
N ASN A 547 14.67 -34.42 -2.41
CA ASN A 547 13.67 -34.68 -3.44
C ASN A 547 14.07 -34.22 -4.85
N VAL A 548 15.22 -33.56 -5.02
CA VAL A 548 15.64 -32.98 -6.31
C VAL A 548 16.92 -33.69 -6.81
N PRO A 549 16.86 -34.43 -7.92
CA PRO A 549 18.05 -35.09 -8.46
C PRO A 549 18.99 -34.06 -9.10
N PRO A 550 20.31 -34.10 -8.80
CA PRO A 550 21.29 -33.25 -9.46
C PRO A 550 21.49 -33.65 -10.92
N GLN A 551 21.81 -32.67 -11.77
CA GLN A 551 22.30 -32.88 -13.12
C GLN A 551 23.69 -33.53 -13.12
N PRO A 552 24.11 -34.16 -14.24
CA PRO A 552 25.46 -34.70 -14.39
C PRO A 552 26.54 -33.64 -14.15
N LEU A 553 27.69 -34.04 -13.60
CA LEU A 553 28.81 -33.13 -13.29
C LEU A 553 29.26 -32.31 -14.52
N SER A 554 29.23 -32.91 -15.70
CA SER A 554 29.52 -32.22 -16.97
C SER A 554 28.58 -31.05 -17.23
N GLN A 555 27.28 -31.20 -16.95
CA GLN A 555 26.28 -30.14 -17.12
C GLN A 555 26.43 -29.05 -16.06
N VAL A 556 26.69 -29.44 -14.80
CA VAL A 556 26.98 -28.47 -13.73
C VAL A 556 28.20 -27.63 -14.07
N GLY A 557 29.25 -28.25 -14.63
CA GLY A 557 30.44 -27.56 -15.13
C GLY A 557 30.16 -26.56 -16.27
N ILE A 558 29.22 -26.88 -17.17
CA ILE A 558 28.76 -25.98 -18.22
C ILE A 558 28.04 -24.77 -17.61
N ASN A 559 27.13 -25.00 -16.65
CA ASN A 559 26.37 -23.94 -15.99
C ASN A 559 27.29 -22.97 -15.24
N ILE A 560 28.27 -23.50 -14.49
CA ILE A 560 29.29 -22.71 -13.79
C ILE A 560 30.14 -21.91 -14.79
N SER A 561 30.57 -22.54 -15.88
CA SER A 561 31.35 -21.88 -16.93
C SER A 561 30.58 -20.73 -17.60
N TYR A 562 29.28 -20.92 -17.83
CA TYR A 562 28.42 -19.89 -18.40
C TYR A 562 28.29 -18.69 -17.45
N VAL A 563 28.02 -18.93 -16.17
CA VAL A 563 27.94 -17.85 -15.16
C VAL A 563 29.28 -17.14 -14.97
N ALA A 564 30.41 -17.86 -15.05
CA ALA A 564 31.74 -17.27 -15.09
C ALA A 564 31.91 -16.33 -16.29
N LEU A 565 31.52 -16.76 -17.50
CA LEU A 565 31.57 -15.94 -18.70
C LEU A 565 30.71 -14.68 -18.57
N ARG A 566 29.46 -14.83 -18.11
CA ARG A 566 28.54 -13.71 -17.92
C ARG A 566 29.00 -12.73 -16.84
N SER A 567 29.62 -13.22 -15.77
CA SER A 567 30.26 -12.37 -14.75
C SER A 567 31.40 -11.55 -15.33
N VAL A 568 32.20 -12.14 -16.23
CA VAL A 568 33.25 -11.40 -16.96
C VAL A 568 32.62 -10.39 -17.91
N ASP A 569 31.57 -10.72 -18.65
CA ASP A 569 30.87 -9.75 -19.50
C ASP A 569 30.28 -8.58 -18.67
N CYS A 570 29.77 -8.85 -17.47
CA CYS A 570 29.34 -7.81 -16.53
C CYS A 570 30.51 -6.90 -16.11
N LEU A 571 31.71 -7.46 -15.93
CA LEU A 571 32.92 -6.68 -15.67
C LEU A 571 33.25 -5.75 -16.84
N TRP A 572 33.21 -6.27 -18.07
CA TRP A 572 33.47 -5.49 -19.30
C TRP A 572 32.45 -4.38 -19.51
N ASN A 573 31.18 -4.63 -19.20
CA ASN A 573 30.08 -3.66 -19.34
C ASN A 573 29.99 -2.65 -18.18
N GLY A 574 30.88 -2.73 -17.18
CA GLY A 574 30.86 -1.85 -16.01
C GLY A 574 29.67 -2.08 -15.08
N LEU A 575 29.11 -3.29 -15.09
CA LEU A 575 28.06 -3.76 -14.17
C LEU A 575 28.64 -4.38 -12.88
N LEU A 576 29.98 -4.40 -12.76
CA LEU A 576 30.69 -4.80 -11.55
C LEU A 576 31.56 -3.64 -11.03
N VAL A 577 31.52 -3.39 -9.73
CA VAL A 577 32.29 -2.34 -9.04
C VAL A 577 33.21 -2.96 -7.99
N GLY A 578 34.51 -2.80 -8.16
CA GLY A 578 35.53 -3.33 -7.26
C GLY A 578 36.86 -3.60 -7.96
N GLU A 579 37.77 -4.28 -7.29
CA GLU A 579 39.02 -4.74 -7.91
C GLU A 579 38.75 -5.95 -8.80
N ALA A 580 38.99 -5.81 -10.11
CA ALA A 580 38.91 -6.91 -11.08
C ALA A 580 39.76 -8.14 -10.68
N LEU A 581 40.79 -7.92 -9.85
CA LEU A 581 41.62 -8.96 -9.26
C LEU A 581 40.83 -9.94 -8.39
N ASN A 582 39.82 -9.47 -7.66
CA ASN A 582 39.04 -10.34 -6.78
C ASN A 582 38.24 -11.36 -7.60
N LEU A 583 37.56 -10.91 -8.65
CA LEU A 583 36.87 -11.81 -9.58
C LEU A 583 37.85 -12.79 -10.24
N LEU A 584 39.03 -12.31 -10.68
CA LEU A 584 40.05 -13.16 -11.26
C LEU A 584 40.54 -14.24 -10.28
N GLN A 585 40.77 -13.89 -9.01
CA GLN A 585 41.22 -14.82 -7.98
C GLN A 585 40.15 -15.88 -7.67
N LEU A 586 38.87 -15.48 -7.64
CA LEU A 586 37.75 -16.39 -7.48
C LEU A 586 37.65 -17.38 -8.64
N LEU A 587 37.69 -16.89 -9.88
CA LEU A 587 37.68 -17.75 -11.07
C LEU A 587 38.87 -18.72 -11.12
N TYR A 588 40.05 -18.28 -10.69
CA TYR A 588 41.22 -19.15 -10.61
C TYR A 588 41.07 -20.23 -9.52
N SER A 589 40.47 -19.87 -8.39
CA SER A 589 40.16 -20.84 -7.31
C SER A 589 39.16 -21.89 -7.79
N ILE A 590 38.14 -21.49 -8.55
CA ILE A 590 37.18 -22.40 -9.18
C ILE A 590 37.87 -23.32 -10.19
N TYR A 591 38.75 -22.79 -11.02
CA TYR A 591 39.56 -23.60 -11.94
C TYR A 591 40.41 -24.62 -11.17
N GLY A 592 41.01 -24.22 -10.05
CA GLY A 592 41.74 -25.13 -9.16
C GLY A 592 40.88 -26.30 -8.68
N ILE A 593 39.61 -26.06 -8.32
CA ILE A 593 38.66 -27.11 -7.89
C ILE A 593 38.21 -27.97 -9.08
N ALA A 594 37.85 -27.35 -10.21
CA ALA A 594 37.41 -28.04 -11.41
C ALA A 594 38.51 -28.92 -12.03
N SER A 595 39.79 -28.54 -11.88
CA SER A 595 40.95 -29.29 -12.40
C SER A 595 41.36 -30.51 -11.56
N ARG A 596 40.70 -30.76 -10.42
CA ARG A 596 40.99 -31.92 -9.56
C ARG A 596 40.72 -33.23 -10.29
N LYS A 597 41.46 -34.28 -9.92
CA LYS A 597 41.37 -35.62 -10.55
C LYS A 597 39.98 -36.27 -10.45
N GLU A 598 39.15 -35.82 -9.51
CA GLU A 598 37.78 -36.29 -9.28
C GLU A 598 36.78 -35.69 -10.28
N ASN A 599 37.11 -34.55 -10.91
CA ASN A 599 36.20 -33.74 -11.73
C ASN A 599 36.49 -33.82 -13.24
N LYS A 600 36.89 -35.00 -13.74
CA LYS A 600 37.34 -35.19 -15.14
C LYS A 600 36.28 -34.91 -16.20
N GLU A 601 35.00 -34.90 -15.82
CA GLU A 601 33.87 -34.69 -16.73
C GLU A 601 33.63 -33.20 -17.06
N ILE A 602 34.29 -32.28 -16.36
CA ILE A 602 34.13 -30.84 -16.56
C ILE A 602 35.01 -30.35 -17.70
N ASN A 603 34.42 -29.63 -18.65
CA ASN A 603 35.18 -28.94 -19.69
C ASN A 603 35.86 -27.68 -19.12
N LEU A 604 37.19 -27.67 -19.11
CA LEU A 604 37.98 -26.56 -18.58
C LEU A 604 38.21 -25.43 -19.61
N ASP A 605 37.96 -25.65 -20.90
CA ASP A 605 38.26 -24.69 -21.97
C ASP A 605 37.40 -23.42 -21.85
N SER A 606 36.12 -23.57 -21.51
CA SER A 606 35.17 -22.46 -21.31
C SER A 606 35.55 -21.59 -20.11
N LEU A 607 35.97 -22.23 -19.01
CA LEU A 607 36.43 -21.52 -17.81
C LEU A 607 37.77 -20.82 -18.07
N THR A 608 38.69 -21.48 -18.79
CA THR A 608 39.97 -20.90 -19.20
C THR A 608 39.77 -19.67 -20.09
N SER A 609 38.85 -19.76 -21.06
CA SER A 609 38.47 -18.63 -21.92
C SER A 609 37.93 -17.45 -21.10
N SER A 610 37.07 -17.72 -20.12
CA SER A 610 36.53 -16.71 -19.20
C SER A 610 37.62 -16.04 -18.37
N ILE A 611 38.55 -16.82 -17.81
CA ILE A 611 39.72 -16.31 -17.07
C ILE A 611 40.59 -15.42 -17.97
N MET A 612 40.89 -15.87 -19.19
CA MET A 612 41.68 -15.08 -20.15
C MET A 612 40.99 -13.76 -20.49
N ARG A 613 39.67 -13.77 -20.76
CA ARG A 613 38.87 -12.56 -20.98
C ARG A 613 38.87 -11.62 -19.77
N CYS A 614 38.90 -12.16 -18.55
CA CYS A 614 39.00 -11.37 -17.32
C CYS A 614 40.37 -10.69 -17.21
N VAL A 615 41.46 -11.40 -17.52
CA VAL A 615 42.83 -10.86 -17.52
C VAL A 615 42.96 -9.66 -18.46
N PHE A 616 42.31 -9.67 -19.63
CA PHE A 616 42.36 -8.55 -20.58
C PHE A 616 41.78 -7.22 -20.04
N VAL A 617 40.89 -7.25 -19.04
CA VAL A 617 40.34 -6.04 -18.41
C VAL A 617 41.35 -5.37 -17.47
N TYR A 618 42.25 -6.17 -16.88
CA TYR A 618 43.22 -5.69 -15.90
C TYR A 618 44.24 -4.68 -16.49
N PRO A 619 44.85 -4.90 -17.67
CA PRO A 619 45.70 -3.91 -18.35
C PRO A 619 45.01 -2.58 -18.60
N GLU A 620 43.74 -2.57 -19.00
CA GLU A 620 43.06 -1.35 -19.42
C GLU A 620 42.70 -0.45 -18.22
N SER A 621 42.30 -1.05 -17.09
CA SER A 621 42.03 -0.35 -15.83
C SER A 621 43.30 0.16 -15.15
N ALA A 622 44.39 -0.63 -15.16
CA ALA A 622 45.71 -0.21 -14.69
C ALA A 622 46.31 0.91 -15.56
N TYR A 623 46.13 0.86 -16.88
CA TYR A 623 46.56 1.90 -17.81
C TYR A 623 45.81 3.23 -17.59
N ARG A 624 44.49 3.19 -17.34
CA ARG A 624 43.71 4.41 -17.00
C ARG A 624 44.13 5.03 -15.66
N LYS A 625 44.37 4.23 -14.62
CA LYS A 625 44.87 4.72 -13.31
C LYS A 625 46.32 5.26 -13.40
N CYS A 626 47.19 4.63 -14.20
CA CYS A 626 48.56 5.11 -14.40
C CYS A 626 48.63 6.43 -15.19
N LYS A 627 47.72 6.63 -16.16
CA LYS A 627 47.61 7.91 -16.90
C LYS A 627 47.14 9.07 -16.01
N SER A 628 46.34 8.81 -14.97
CA SER A 628 46.00 9.81 -13.95
C SER A 628 47.08 10.05 -12.89
N ALA A 629 48.05 9.14 -12.75
CA ALA A 629 49.09 9.18 -11.71
C ALA A 629 50.51 9.48 -12.25
N ASN A 630 50.70 9.73 -13.56
CA ASN A 630 52.01 9.95 -14.19
C ASN A 630 53.04 8.83 -13.88
N VAL A 631 52.61 7.57 -13.88
CA VAL A 631 53.51 6.41 -13.70
C VAL A 631 53.57 5.61 -15.00
N SER A 632 54.79 5.28 -15.45
CA SER A 632 55.05 4.50 -16.67
C SER A 632 54.80 3.00 -16.43
N VAL A 633 53.99 2.37 -17.29
CA VAL A 633 53.69 0.92 -17.24
C VAL A 633 54.65 0.16 -18.18
N GLY A 634 55.35 -0.84 -17.63
CA GLY A 634 56.18 -1.79 -18.39
C GLY A 634 55.33 -2.85 -19.13
N HIS A 635 55.80 -3.25 -20.32
CA HIS A 635 55.13 -4.04 -21.35
C HIS A 635 54.49 -5.39 -20.91
N ILE A 636 53.38 -5.74 -21.59
CA ILE A 636 52.73 -7.06 -21.61
C ILE A 636 53.17 -7.83 -22.88
N VAL A 637 53.47 -9.12 -22.75
CA VAL A 637 53.77 -10.04 -23.88
C VAL A 637 52.76 -11.20 -23.87
N PHE A 638 52.23 -11.55 -25.05
CA PHE A 638 51.39 -12.74 -25.27
C PHE A 638 52.17 -13.82 -26.02
N CYS A 639 52.06 -15.11 -25.63
CA CYS A 639 51.78 -16.25 -26.54
C CYS A 639 51.65 -17.57 -25.77
N GLY A 640 50.91 -18.53 -26.34
CA GLY A 640 50.49 -19.78 -25.69
C GLY A 640 51.54 -20.86 -25.39
N ASN A 641 50.98 -21.96 -24.85
CA ASN A 641 51.56 -23.21 -24.35
C ASN A 641 52.60 -23.10 -23.23
N GLU A 642 52.06 -23.16 -22.01
CA GLU A 642 52.71 -23.42 -20.71
C GLU A 642 53.39 -22.23 -19.99
N ALA A 643 52.89 -22.00 -18.77
CA ALA A 643 53.34 -21.12 -17.67
C ALA A 643 52.98 -19.61 -17.72
N LEU A 644 52.00 -19.23 -16.90
CA LEU A 644 51.66 -17.85 -16.53
C LEU A 644 52.65 -17.35 -15.46
N TYR A 645 53.66 -16.56 -15.83
CA TYR A 645 54.50 -15.84 -14.86
C TYR A 645 53.96 -14.41 -14.66
N ILE A 646 53.39 -14.15 -13.48
CA ILE A 646 53.08 -12.79 -13.01
C ILE A 646 54.36 -12.24 -12.38
N LEU A 647 55.06 -11.36 -13.08
CA LEU A 647 56.17 -10.60 -12.52
C LEU A 647 55.62 -9.44 -11.67
N VAL A 648 55.53 -9.66 -10.36
CA VAL A 648 55.47 -8.57 -9.37
C VAL A 648 56.89 -8.06 -9.20
N VAL A 649 57.18 -6.88 -9.74
CA VAL A 649 58.39 -6.13 -9.35
C VAL A 649 58.00 -5.23 -8.17
N LYS A 650 58.78 -5.33 -7.09
CA LYS A 650 58.64 -4.64 -5.80
C LYS A 650 58.28 -3.16 -5.88
#